data_AF-A0AB34CI31-F1
#
_entry.id   AF-A0AB34CI31-F1
#
_cell.length_a   1.000
_cell.length_b   1.000
_cell.length_c   1.000
_cell.angle_alpha   90.00
_cell.angle_beta   90.00
_cell.angle_gamma   90.00
#
_symmetry.space_group_name_H-M   'P 1'
#
loop_
_entity.id
_entity.type
_entity.pdbx_description
1 polymer ?
#
loop_
_entity_poly.entity_id
_entity_poly.type
_entity_poly.pdbx_seq_one_letter_code
_entity_poly.pdbx_strand_id
1 'polypeptide(L)'
;MNNAQLLRTGMLLGALSALPGMAASADRSEVSPVDWLLTQVRTGESTNTYDLVQQSLYRLEKIDPDNPQVLAARLRLALHQGDIASAQLLLDQLKKVAPDSAETRESAVGLALTSSDGRQQLQQARLLATSGRLTEAKSAYDALFNGVFPDPNTALEYWRLLARLPGQEGMAYQQLQALEQRYPGNIGVELQIARMAFNQQQPEKAIAQLKKLANSNGGRAAAADLWLQQITDQPISDSSVAQLKAYLAVFTEGDAHQQGAEALAKQQTTLADPAYRERMRALALVDAGDVNNAMTTLNRALKANPDDAELMGAMGQTQARAGHRDAATLWLERAIKAGQQSTLIGKWQSLLQSNRYWLAIEQGDKALAQHDIDAAEKHYRAAQTYDSSDSYALIGLGDVAMARKETAAAEQFWQRARRLDGTNITAVRRLAGLYQTVSPAREMEFINTLPAAQQRALADTIRTLRSDSLRAEADALAQQARWSQAAEKYRQARELSPDDVWLSYRLAGALRNSGTGQQADAVMRALPQQHPQDATALYATALWFSGNDNNSEAMATLHRLPDAQWSSDMRELADRLKQDQIFAQAEALRAAGQEQAAVTLLRQQPVSTRRDLMLADWALERGEAQQALADYQLVLSRQPDNGDAALGRIEALVALQRTREARQALMLQPPVQASVNADRRAALAWQAVGETTRAAAQFTDLKQRAAVLPPSQDKALVFRDAARLEGAQQQPEQALADYRQAMTASGIDSRGNISRATRNNPQDDWLKRSLRSDTADLYRQQQTTLTVQQDYSRNSGTGGISDFTAHTTMLQAEHPFADGRGFVRLDRVDVSAGTFSTQNGSIDALFGSCDDASSGGCSRQTRQRDEGTALAAGWHNATWSADLGTTPLGFEVTNWTGGLSWKTDVKQLGVTLTASRRPIASSLLSYAGTRDPAANGGKSWGGVVATGGSIGLSYDQGGAHGVWGDISAHQITGKNVADNSRERLMGGYYYKLINSDNRRATVGLNSMLWHYQKDLSDYTFGQGGYYSPQQYLSFSVPVTWRQRTENWSFDLGGSVSWSHSKTSAQQRYPVNPGYTLASNPSSASSSGGGTGYTLQAVIERRLTSSWFIGAGVDIQQAKDYTPSHGLLYVRYAAGGWEGDLDMPPQPLIPYADFK
;
A
#
# COMPACT_ATOMS: atom_id res chain seq x y z
N MET A 1 -49.92 -31.06 8.49
CA MET A 1 -48.98 -31.26 7.37
C MET A 1 -47.59 -31.24 7.98
N ASN A 2 -47.14 -32.33 8.62
CA ASN A 2 -46.74 -33.65 8.07
C ASN A 2 -45.36 -33.56 7.38
N ASN A 3 -44.37 -34.42 7.62
CA ASN A 3 -44.10 -35.42 8.69
C ASN A 3 -42.57 -35.75 8.59
N ALA A 4 -41.83 -35.95 9.70
CA ALA A 4 -41.57 -37.24 10.39
C ALA A 4 -40.86 -38.33 9.51
N GLN A 5 -39.87 -39.13 9.97
CA GLN A 5 -39.19 -39.26 11.28
C GLN A 5 -38.01 -40.29 11.24
N LEU A 6 -37.02 -40.16 12.17
CA LEU A 6 -36.24 -41.23 12.85
C LEU A 6 -35.38 -42.21 11.98
N LEU A 7 -34.55 -43.16 12.45
CA LEU A 7 -34.20 -43.89 13.72
C LEU A 7 -32.65 -44.22 13.66
N ARG A 8 -31.79 -44.62 14.62
CA ARG A 8 -31.70 -45.02 16.08
C ARG A 8 -30.41 -44.35 16.67
N THR A 9 -30.04 -44.23 17.97
CA THR A 9 -30.45 -44.69 19.32
C THR A 9 -29.84 -46.02 19.90
N GLY A 10 -28.80 -45.89 20.74
CA GLY A 10 -28.28 -46.88 21.73
C GLY A 10 -26.82 -46.59 22.14
N MET A 11 -26.25 -46.67 23.36
CA MET A 11 -26.60 -46.99 24.77
C MET A 11 -25.66 -48.05 25.41
N LEU A 12 -24.79 -47.60 26.32
CA LEU A 12 -24.48 -48.11 27.68
C LEU A 12 -24.03 -49.58 27.99
N LEU A 13 -22.99 -49.63 28.85
CA LEU A 13 -22.72 -50.59 29.96
C LEU A 13 -22.22 -52.05 29.70
N GLY A 14 -21.47 -52.57 30.69
CA GLY A 14 -20.90 -53.94 30.78
C GLY A 14 -19.41 -54.00 30.34
N ALA A 15 -18.37 -54.35 31.13
CA ALA A 15 -18.14 -55.06 32.40
C ALA A 15 -17.73 -56.56 32.30
N LEU A 16 -16.48 -56.84 32.72
CA LEU A 16 -15.92 -58.10 33.27
C LEU A 16 -15.87 -59.42 32.44
N SER A 17 -14.64 -59.74 32.02
CA SER A 17 -13.88 -61.02 32.22
C SER A 17 -14.41 -62.40 31.74
N ALA A 18 -13.69 -62.98 30.76
CA ALA A 18 -13.27 -64.40 30.62
C ALA A 18 -12.09 -64.43 29.61
N LEU A 19 -10.92 -65.04 29.83
CA LEU A 19 -10.58 -66.49 29.86
C LEU A 19 -10.85 -67.22 28.52
N PRO A 20 -10.11 -68.29 28.15
CA PRO A 20 -8.91 -68.92 28.76
C PRO A 20 -7.68 -68.81 27.81
N GLY A 21 -6.50 -69.40 28.04
CA GLY A 21 -5.95 -70.09 29.21
C GLY A 21 -4.61 -70.75 28.86
N MET A 22 -3.53 -70.38 29.55
CA MET A 22 -2.22 -71.02 29.36
C MET A 22 -2.16 -72.32 30.15
N ALA A 23 -2.39 -73.44 29.45
CA ALA A 23 -1.99 -74.76 29.93
C ALA A 23 -0.46 -74.88 29.81
N ALA A 24 0.27 -74.32 30.78
CA ALA A 24 1.67 -74.68 30.97
C ALA A 24 1.73 -76.16 31.34
N SER A 25 2.34 -76.98 30.48
CA SER A 25 2.67 -78.35 30.82
C SER A 25 3.54 -78.34 32.08
N ALA A 26 3.14 -79.13 33.08
CA ALA A 26 4.04 -79.49 34.15
C ALA A 26 5.06 -80.50 33.61
N ASP A 27 6.01 -80.01 32.80
CA ASP A 27 7.20 -80.76 32.44
C ASP A 27 7.94 -81.07 33.73
N ARG A 28 7.71 -82.29 34.23
CA ARG A 28 8.75 -83.03 34.91
C ARG A 28 9.83 -83.27 33.87
N SER A 29 10.70 -82.28 33.69
CA SER A 29 12.01 -82.51 33.11
C SER A 29 12.61 -83.68 33.87
N GLU A 30 12.83 -84.82 33.20
CA GLU A 30 13.62 -85.90 33.77
C GLU A 30 15.00 -85.29 34.04
N VAL A 31 15.28 -85.00 35.30
CA VAL A 31 16.52 -84.32 35.67
C VAL A 31 17.64 -85.34 35.45
N SER A 32 18.29 -85.19 34.29
CA SER A 32 19.49 -85.91 33.89
C SER A 32 20.37 -86.15 35.11
N PRO A 33 20.61 -87.41 35.53
CA PRO A 33 21.39 -87.70 36.72
C PRO A 33 22.80 -87.10 36.63
N VAL A 34 23.33 -86.96 35.42
CA VAL A 34 24.59 -86.27 35.14
C VAL A 34 24.49 -84.78 35.45
N ASP A 35 23.48 -84.07 34.93
CA ASP A 35 23.31 -82.62 35.17
C ASP A 35 22.98 -82.30 36.64
N TRP A 36 22.22 -83.16 37.32
CA TRP A 36 21.97 -83.03 38.76
C TRP A 36 23.26 -83.19 39.56
N LEU A 37 24.05 -84.24 39.30
CA LEU A 37 25.32 -84.46 39.98
C LEU A 37 26.36 -83.37 39.64
N LEU A 38 26.43 -82.89 38.40
CA LEU A 38 27.27 -81.76 38.01
C LEU A 38 26.84 -80.47 38.70
N THR A 39 25.54 -80.28 38.96
CA THR A 39 25.04 -79.17 39.78
C THR A 39 25.48 -79.34 41.23
N GLN A 40 25.39 -80.55 41.82
CA GLN A 40 25.92 -80.83 43.17
C GLN A 40 27.45 -80.59 43.25
N VAL A 41 28.20 -80.92 42.21
CA VAL A 41 29.64 -80.58 42.10
C VAL A 41 29.86 -79.07 42.14
N ARG A 42 29.18 -78.30 41.28
CA ARG A 42 29.35 -76.83 41.24
C ARG A 42 28.89 -76.15 42.54
N THR A 43 27.88 -76.69 43.21
CA THR A 43 27.46 -76.25 44.56
C THR A 43 28.46 -76.65 45.65
N GLY A 44 29.11 -77.81 45.51
CA GLY A 44 30.21 -78.22 46.39
C GLY A 44 31.43 -77.30 46.25
N GLU A 45 31.83 -77.00 45.01
CA GLU A 45 32.89 -76.05 44.67
C GLU A 45 32.57 -74.62 45.17
N SER A 46 31.33 -74.14 45.01
CA SER A 46 30.93 -72.79 45.43
C SER A 46 30.84 -72.61 46.95
N THR A 47 30.62 -73.70 47.70
CA THR A 47 30.50 -73.72 49.16
C THR A 47 31.73 -74.26 49.89
N ASN A 48 32.78 -74.66 49.16
CA ASN A 48 33.95 -75.40 49.65
C ASN A 48 33.62 -76.74 50.36
N THR A 49 32.46 -77.34 50.07
CA THR A 49 32.09 -78.66 50.61
C THR A 49 32.64 -79.78 49.72
N TYR A 50 33.97 -79.95 49.73
CA TYR A 50 34.65 -80.88 48.84
C TYR A 50 34.27 -82.36 49.03
N ASP A 51 33.69 -82.74 50.17
CA ASP A 51 33.07 -84.06 50.35
C ASP A 51 31.87 -84.28 49.41
N LEU A 52 31.05 -83.24 49.18
CA LEU A 52 29.94 -83.27 48.22
C LEU A 52 30.47 -83.34 46.78
N VAL A 53 31.58 -82.63 46.49
CA VAL A 53 32.29 -82.72 45.21
C VAL A 53 32.78 -84.15 44.96
N GLN A 54 33.51 -84.73 45.90
CA GLN A 54 34.03 -86.11 45.79
C GLN A 54 32.92 -87.15 45.64
N GLN A 55 31.88 -87.09 46.48
CA GLN A 55 30.76 -88.04 46.40
C GLN A 55 29.97 -87.92 45.09
N SER A 56 29.86 -86.71 44.52
CA SER A 56 29.16 -86.47 43.25
C SER A 56 30.02 -86.90 42.06
N LEU A 57 31.33 -86.58 42.06
CA LEU A 57 32.27 -87.03 41.03
C LEU A 57 32.42 -88.56 41.01
N TYR A 58 32.50 -89.23 42.16
CA TYR A 58 32.55 -90.70 42.25
C TYR A 58 31.31 -91.39 41.64
N ARG A 59 30.16 -90.71 41.61
CA ARG A 59 28.95 -91.18 40.92
C ARG A 59 29.03 -90.89 39.42
N LEU A 60 29.45 -89.69 39.04
CA LEU A 60 29.64 -89.28 37.64
C LEU A 60 30.65 -90.16 36.90
N GLU A 61 31.78 -90.51 37.53
CA GLU A 61 32.79 -91.45 37.02
C GLU A 61 32.23 -92.83 36.64
N LYS A 62 31.06 -93.22 37.18
CA LYS A 62 30.41 -94.50 36.90
C LYS A 62 29.23 -94.39 35.92
N ILE A 63 28.85 -93.17 35.55
CA ILE A 63 27.71 -92.88 34.67
C ILE A 63 28.22 -92.39 33.31
N ASP A 64 29.13 -91.42 33.31
CA ASP A 64 29.67 -90.78 32.11
C ASP A 64 31.11 -90.28 32.38
N PRO A 65 32.12 -91.19 32.42
CA PRO A 65 33.49 -90.87 32.82
C PRO A 65 34.26 -89.97 31.84
N ASP A 66 33.90 -90.00 30.56
CA ASP A 66 34.54 -89.20 29.50
C ASP A 66 33.86 -87.84 29.28
N ASN A 67 32.78 -87.55 29.99
CA ASN A 67 32.07 -86.27 29.90
C ASN A 67 33.03 -85.08 30.15
N PRO A 68 33.11 -84.07 29.26
CA PRO A 68 34.03 -82.95 29.41
C PRO A 68 33.89 -82.19 30.74
N GLN A 69 32.68 -82.06 31.27
CA GLN A 69 32.44 -81.36 32.55
C GLN A 69 32.82 -82.23 33.75
N VAL A 70 32.69 -83.55 33.65
CA VAL A 70 33.17 -84.49 34.67
C VAL A 70 34.69 -84.51 34.69
N LEU A 71 35.34 -84.63 33.53
CA LEU A 71 36.80 -84.57 33.41
C LEU A 71 37.38 -83.24 33.93
N ALA A 72 36.78 -82.10 33.57
CA ALA A 72 37.22 -80.79 34.05
C ALA A 72 37.03 -80.62 35.57
N ALA A 73 35.92 -81.09 36.14
CA ALA A 73 35.70 -81.00 37.59
C ALA A 73 36.60 -81.96 38.38
N ARG A 74 36.88 -83.17 37.87
CA ARG A 74 37.92 -84.07 38.43
C ARG A 74 39.29 -83.42 38.40
N LEU A 75 39.62 -82.71 37.32
CA LEU A 75 40.86 -81.96 37.20
C LEU A 75 40.93 -80.80 38.20
N ARG A 76 39.85 -80.02 38.39
CA ARG A 76 39.81 -78.98 39.43
C ARG A 76 39.96 -79.54 40.84
N LEU A 77 39.37 -80.70 41.13
CA LEU A 77 39.58 -81.41 42.39
C LEU A 77 41.04 -81.86 42.55
N ALA A 78 41.66 -82.42 41.51
CA ALA A 78 43.07 -82.84 41.53
C ALA A 78 44.01 -81.64 41.74
N LEU A 79 43.77 -80.51 41.06
CA LEU A 79 44.50 -79.25 41.28
C LEU A 79 44.34 -78.74 42.72
N HIS A 80 43.13 -78.80 43.29
CA HIS A 80 42.87 -78.41 44.68
C HIS A 80 43.58 -79.33 45.69
N GLN A 81 43.70 -80.63 45.38
CA GLN A 81 44.44 -81.62 46.17
C GLN A 81 45.96 -81.57 45.94
N GLY A 82 46.44 -80.78 44.98
CA GLY A 82 47.86 -80.67 44.61
C GLY A 82 48.39 -81.81 43.73
N ASP A 83 47.53 -82.70 43.21
CA ASP A 83 47.93 -83.77 42.29
C ASP A 83 48.01 -83.25 40.85
N ILE A 84 49.14 -82.60 40.55
CA ILE A 84 49.47 -82.05 39.23
C ILE A 84 49.64 -83.17 38.19
N ALA A 85 50.01 -84.39 38.59
CA ALA A 85 50.19 -85.50 37.68
C ALA A 85 48.84 -86.02 37.16
N SER A 86 47.88 -86.26 38.06
CA SER A 86 46.51 -86.61 37.67
C SER A 86 45.83 -85.46 36.92
N ALA A 87 46.05 -84.19 37.32
CA ALA A 87 45.52 -83.05 36.60
C ALA A 87 46.05 -82.94 35.15
N GLN A 88 47.34 -83.19 34.91
CA GLN A 88 47.90 -83.25 33.56
C GLN A 88 47.30 -84.40 32.73
N LEU A 89 47.17 -85.60 33.30
CA LEU A 89 46.56 -86.75 32.63
C LEU A 89 45.08 -86.49 32.25
N LEU A 90 44.30 -85.93 33.18
CA LEU A 90 42.91 -85.53 32.94
C LEU A 90 42.82 -84.44 31.86
N LEU A 91 43.76 -83.48 31.83
CA LEU A 91 43.80 -82.46 30.78
C LEU A 91 44.05 -83.06 29.40
N ASP A 92 44.95 -84.04 29.30
CA ASP A 92 45.30 -84.68 28.03
C ASP A 92 44.27 -85.74 27.59
N GLN A 93 43.38 -86.21 28.50
CA GLN A 93 42.14 -86.91 28.15
C GLN A 93 41.08 -85.92 27.65
N LEU A 94 40.85 -84.83 28.38
CA LEU A 94 39.88 -83.78 28.06
C LEU A 94 40.16 -83.11 26.70
N LYS A 95 41.43 -82.83 26.37
CA LYS A 95 41.87 -82.38 25.03
C LYS A 95 41.57 -83.37 23.90
N LYS A 96 41.48 -84.67 24.17
CA LYS A 96 41.16 -85.69 23.15
C LYS A 96 39.65 -85.81 22.93
N VAL A 97 38.87 -85.74 24.00
CA VAL A 97 37.40 -85.89 23.94
C VAL A 97 36.73 -84.61 23.45
N ALA A 98 37.20 -83.43 23.88
CA ALA A 98 36.57 -82.15 23.55
C ALA A 98 37.59 -80.99 23.46
N PRO A 99 38.50 -80.99 22.46
CA PRO A 99 39.60 -80.01 22.35
C PRO A 99 39.14 -78.54 22.43
N ASP A 100 38.06 -78.19 21.74
CA ASP A 100 37.56 -76.81 21.63
C ASP A 100 36.51 -76.41 22.69
N SER A 101 36.28 -77.25 23.71
CA SER A 101 35.31 -76.95 24.77
C SER A 101 35.77 -75.81 25.70
N ALA A 102 34.82 -75.21 26.43
CA ALA A 102 35.16 -74.24 27.47
C ALA A 102 35.92 -74.93 28.60
N GLU A 103 35.45 -76.13 28.95
CA GLU A 103 36.00 -77.07 29.93
C GLU A 103 37.50 -77.33 29.70
N THR A 104 37.93 -77.62 28.47
CA THR A 104 39.36 -77.80 28.12
C THR A 104 40.17 -76.51 28.33
N ARG A 105 39.63 -75.35 27.96
CA ARG A 105 40.33 -74.06 28.12
C ARG A 105 40.42 -73.63 29.59
N GLU A 106 39.32 -73.71 30.34
CA GLU A 106 39.28 -73.45 31.78
C GLU A 106 40.28 -74.34 32.53
N SER A 107 40.31 -75.63 32.19
CA SER A 107 41.23 -76.60 32.79
C SER A 107 42.71 -76.36 32.43
N ALA A 108 43.01 -75.99 31.18
CA ALA A 108 44.37 -75.68 30.75
C ALA A 108 44.93 -74.44 31.47
N VAL A 109 44.10 -73.40 31.65
CA VAL A 109 44.45 -72.21 32.43
C VAL A 109 44.67 -72.57 33.91
N GLY A 110 43.79 -73.39 34.49
CA GLY A 110 43.91 -73.85 35.88
C GLY A 110 45.22 -74.59 36.15
N LEU A 111 45.63 -75.48 35.25
CA LEU A 111 46.90 -76.18 35.35
C LEU A 111 48.10 -75.24 35.15
N ALA A 112 48.03 -74.31 34.19
CA ALA A 112 49.08 -73.31 33.96
C ALA A 112 49.34 -72.43 35.19
N LEU A 113 48.29 -72.08 35.95
CA LEU A 113 48.42 -71.34 37.22
C LEU A 113 49.13 -72.09 38.34
N THR A 114 49.38 -73.40 38.24
CA THR A 114 50.17 -74.13 39.26
C THR A 114 51.68 -74.00 39.04
N SER A 115 52.12 -73.57 37.86
CA SER A 115 53.52 -73.25 37.58
C SER A 115 54.06 -72.14 38.50
N SER A 116 55.38 -71.98 38.56
CA SER A 116 56.00 -70.86 39.30
C SER A 116 55.71 -69.51 38.63
N ASP A 117 55.76 -69.47 37.30
CA ASP A 117 55.56 -68.26 36.49
C ASP A 117 54.10 -67.78 36.55
N GLY A 118 53.12 -68.67 36.29
CA GLY A 118 51.70 -68.34 36.40
C GLY A 118 51.29 -67.83 37.78
N ARG A 119 51.89 -68.35 38.86
CA ARG A 119 51.69 -67.81 40.22
C ARG A 119 52.25 -66.42 40.41
N GLN A 120 53.46 -66.15 39.90
CA GLN A 120 54.07 -64.81 39.98
C GLN A 120 53.27 -63.78 39.18
N GLN A 121 52.87 -64.12 37.96
CA GLN A 121 52.07 -63.24 37.10
C GLN A 121 50.70 -62.91 37.74
N LEU A 122 49.99 -63.90 38.30
CA LEU A 122 48.72 -63.66 39.00
C LEU A 122 48.90 -62.81 40.27
N GLN A 123 49.98 -62.99 41.03
CA GLN A 123 50.29 -62.12 42.17
C GLN A 123 50.57 -60.68 41.72
N GLN A 124 51.28 -60.48 40.61
CA GLN A 124 51.52 -59.16 40.04
C GLN A 124 50.22 -58.47 39.58
N ALA A 125 49.30 -59.20 38.94
CA ALA A 125 47.99 -58.69 38.55
C ALA A 125 47.14 -58.27 39.76
N ARG A 126 47.19 -59.05 40.85
CA ARG A 126 46.56 -58.71 42.14
C ARG A 126 47.18 -57.45 42.78
N LEU A 127 48.50 -57.32 42.77
CA LEU A 127 49.21 -56.14 43.31
C LEU A 127 48.84 -54.83 42.59
N LEU A 128 48.67 -54.88 41.27
CA LEU A 128 48.20 -53.74 40.47
C LEU A 128 46.74 -53.36 40.82
N ALA A 129 45.87 -54.36 41.05
CA ALA A 129 44.47 -54.13 41.43
C ALA A 129 44.32 -53.53 42.85
N THR A 130 45.18 -53.90 43.80
CA THR A 130 45.19 -53.34 45.16
C THR A 130 45.82 -51.95 45.22
N SER A 131 46.87 -51.69 44.42
CA SER A 131 47.54 -50.38 44.36
C SER A 131 46.76 -49.31 43.55
N GLY A 132 45.58 -49.64 43.02
CA GLY A 132 44.72 -48.70 42.29
C GLY A 132 45.10 -48.48 40.83
N ARG A 133 46.08 -49.23 40.29
CA ARG A 133 46.51 -49.16 38.87
C ARG A 133 45.56 -50.01 38.00
N LEU A 134 44.27 -49.66 38.02
CA LEU A 134 43.17 -50.53 37.57
C LEU A 134 43.25 -50.92 36.08
N THR A 135 43.71 -50.02 35.22
CA THR A 135 43.89 -50.27 33.78
C THR A 135 45.02 -51.26 33.49
N GLU A 136 46.12 -51.15 34.22
CA GLU A 136 47.28 -52.05 34.11
C GLU A 136 47.01 -53.40 34.79
N ALA A 137 46.25 -53.41 35.88
CA ALA A 137 45.70 -54.63 36.44
C ALA A 137 44.83 -55.34 35.40
N LYS A 138 43.96 -54.61 34.69
CA LYS A 138 43.10 -55.20 33.65
C LYS A 138 43.93 -55.87 32.57
N SER A 139 44.95 -55.20 32.01
CA SER A 139 45.79 -55.80 30.97
C SER A 139 46.59 -57.00 31.47
N ALA A 140 47.02 -57.03 32.73
CA ALA A 140 47.68 -58.19 33.33
C ALA A 140 46.73 -59.40 33.48
N TYR A 141 45.48 -59.18 33.91
CA TYR A 141 44.46 -60.24 33.92
C TYR A 141 44.05 -60.67 32.50
N ASP A 142 43.86 -59.72 31.57
CA ASP A 142 43.50 -60.01 30.18
C ASP A 142 44.57 -60.90 29.51
N ALA A 143 45.85 -60.64 29.75
CA ALA A 143 46.96 -61.43 29.23
C ALA A 143 47.05 -62.85 29.84
N LEU A 144 46.69 -63.01 31.12
CA LEU A 144 46.69 -64.30 31.81
C LEU A 144 45.52 -65.21 31.41
N PHE A 145 44.33 -64.63 31.26
CA PHE A 145 43.07 -65.38 31.18
C PHE A 145 42.41 -65.32 29.80
N ASN A 146 42.63 -64.26 29.02
CA ASN A 146 41.98 -64.02 27.73
C ASN A 146 40.45 -64.25 27.75
N GLY A 147 39.80 -63.87 28.86
CA GLY A 147 38.36 -64.06 29.11
C GLY A 147 37.93 -65.44 29.62
N VAL A 148 38.86 -66.40 29.79
CA VAL A 148 38.59 -67.75 30.31
C VAL A 148 39.15 -67.90 31.73
N PHE A 149 38.30 -68.17 32.70
CA PHE A 149 38.68 -68.27 34.13
C PHE A 149 38.55 -69.73 34.62
N PRO A 150 39.52 -70.25 35.38
CA PRO A 150 39.54 -71.67 35.76
C PRO A 150 38.55 -72.02 36.88
N ASP A 151 38.18 -71.03 37.71
CA ASP A 151 37.31 -71.19 38.87
C ASP A 151 36.48 -69.90 39.12
N PRO A 152 35.36 -69.99 39.87
CA PRO A 152 34.47 -68.84 40.09
C PRO A 152 35.07 -67.73 40.97
N ASN A 153 36.08 -68.01 41.81
CA ASN A 153 36.68 -66.99 42.66
C ASN A 153 37.69 -66.14 41.88
N THR A 154 38.50 -66.74 40.99
CA THR A 154 39.32 -65.97 40.04
C THR A 154 38.46 -65.14 39.08
N ALA A 155 37.31 -65.67 38.62
CA ALA A 155 36.35 -64.87 37.84
C ALA A 155 35.79 -63.68 38.64
N LEU A 156 35.42 -63.90 39.91
CA LEU A 156 34.93 -62.87 40.82
C LEU A 156 35.97 -61.75 41.08
N GLU A 157 37.26 -62.09 41.20
CA GLU A 157 38.34 -61.10 41.30
C GLU A 157 38.42 -60.20 40.07
N TYR A 158 38.33 -60.77 38.86
CA TYR A 158 38.32 -60.00 37.62
C TYR A 158 37.11 -59.06 37.50
N TRP A 159 35.90 -59.56 37.75
CA TRP A 159 34.70 -58.72 37.66
C TRP A 159 34.65 -57.65 38.77
N ARG A 160 35.21 -57.90 39.95
CA ARG A 160 35.44 -56.87 41.00
C ARG A 160 36.42 -55.78 40.56
N LEU A 161 37.41 -56.11 39.73
CA LEU A 161 38.32 -55.13 39.14
C LEU A 161 37.60 -54.30 38.05
N LEU A 162 36.88 -54.93 37.13
CA LEU A 162 36.15 -54.21 36.08
C LEU A 162 35.02 -53.33 36.64
N ALA A 163 34.36 -53.74 37.71
CA ALA A 163 33.36 -52.93 38.42
C ALA A 163 33.91 -51.60 38.97
N ARG A 164 35.25 -51.43 39.05
CA ARG A 164 35.93 -50.20 39.49
C ARG A 164 36.43 -49.33 38.32
N LEU A 165 36.25 -49.77 37.06
CA LEU A 165 36.62 -49.01 35.86
C LEU A 165 35.42 -48.22 35.31
N PRO A 166 35.59 -46.92 34.96
CA PRO A 166 34.52 -46.12 34.38
C PRO A 166 33.88 -46.78 33.14
N GLY A 167 32.55 -46.84 33.12
CA GLY A 167 31.77 -47.43 32.02
C GLY A 167 31.71 -48.96 31.96
N GLN A 168 32.50 -49.69 32.76
CA GLN A 168 32.53 -51.17 32.75
C GLN A 168 31.59 -51.82 33.78
N GLU A 169 31.01 -51.04 34.69
CA GLU A 169 30.23 -51.54 35.83
C GLU A 169 29.01 -52.38 35.42
N GLY A 170 28.25 -51.96 34.41
CA GLY A 170 27.08 -52.69 33.93
C GLY A 170 27.43 -54.06 33.32
N MET A 171 28.56 -54.16 32.63
CA MET A 171 29.07 -55.43 32.10
C MET A 171 29.49 -56.36 33.25
N ALA A 172 30.25 -55.84 34.22
CA ALA A 172 30.66 -56.61 35.39
C ALA A 172 29.46 -57.12 36.21
N TYR A 173 28.40 -56.33 36.33
CA TYR A 173 27.16 -56.75 37.00
C TYR A 173 26.49 -57.94 36.29
N GLN A 174 26.29 -57.84 34.97
CA GLN A 174 25.70 -58.91 34.16
C GLN A 174 26.51 -60.21 34.23
N GLN A 175 27.85 -60.11 34.17
CA GLN A 175 28.73 -61.27 34.22
C GLN A 175 28.77 -61.93 35.60
N LEU A 176 28.63 -61.15 36.69
CA LEU A 176 28.45 -61.70 38.04
C LEU A 176 27.11 -62.43 38.19
N GLN A 177 26.01 -61.92 37.61
CA GLN A 177 24.72 -62.62 37.60
C GLN A 177 24.79 -63.94 36.81
N ALA A 178 25.49 -63.97 35.67
CA ALA A 178 25.73 -65.21 34.94
C ALA A 178 26.60 -66.20 35.74
N LEU A 179 27.58 -65.70 36.50
CA LEU A 179 28.43 -66.50 37.37
C LEU A 179 27.65 -67.11 38.55
N GLU A 180 26.74 -66.35 39.15
CA GLU A 180 25.80 -66.81 40.19
C GLU A 180 24.89 -67.94 39.68
N GLN A 181 24.39 -67.83 38.44
CA GLN A 181 23.58 -68.88 37.81
C GLN A 181 24.40 -70.16 37.53
N ARG A 182 25.69 -70.03 37.15
CA ARG A 182 26.56 -71.18 36.87
C ARG A 182 27.10 -71.86 38.15
N TYR A 183 27.30 -71.10 39.22
CA TYR A 183 27.84 -71.55 40.52
C TYR A 183 27.00 -71.01 41.70
N PRO A 184 25.76 -71.49 41.89
CA PRO A 184 24.86 -71.00 42.93
C PRO A 184 25.44 -71.21 44.34
N GLY A 185 25.20 -70.26 45.25
CA GLY A 185 25.68 -70.31 46.63
C GLY A 185 27.09 -69.77 46.85
N ASN A 186 27.79 -69.25 45.83
CA ASN A 186 29.05 -68.53 46.06
C ASN A 186 28.79 -67.19 46.79
N ILE A 187 29.00 -67.19 48.10
CA ILE A 187 28.81 -66.05 49.00
C ILE A 187 29.54 -64.79 48.49
N GLY A 188 30.74 -64.95 47.93
CA GLY A 188 31.54 -63.84 47.42
C GLY A 188 30.93 -63.15 46.20
N VAL A 189 30.27 -63.92 45.32
CA VAL A 189 29.54 -63.42 44.15
C VAL A 189 28.25 -62.74 44.60
N GLU A 190 27.44 -63.40 45.43
CA GLU A 190 26.14 -62.86 45.88
C GLU A 190 26.30 -61.55 46.69
N LEU A 191 27.33 -61.44 47.55
CA LEU A 191 27.69 -60.18 48.23
C LEU A 191 28.13 -59.07 47.27
N GLN A 192 28.83 -59.40 46.18
CA GLN A 192 29.28 -58.42 45.21
C GLN A 192 28.10 -57.89 44.38
N ILE A 193 27.17 -58.76 43.99
CA ILE A 193 25.92 -58.38 43.32
C ILE A 193 25.10 -57.44 44.21
N ALA A 194 24.95 -57.78 45.50
CA ALA A 194 24.26 -56.90 46.45
C ALA A 194 24.94 -55.53 46.59
N ARG A 195 26.28 -55.49 46.73
CA ARG A 195 27.04 -54.23 46.86
C ARG A 195 26.96 -53.36 45.60
N MET A 196 27.01 -53.96 44.41
CA MET A 196 26.84 -53.22 43.14
C MET A 196 25.39 -52.73 42.96
N ALA A 197 24.39 -53.50 43.39
CA ALA A 197 23.00 -53.04 43.38
C ALA A 197 22.76 -51.84 44.31
N PHE A 198 23.44 -51.74 45.46
CA PHE A 198 23.43 -50.52 46.27
C PHE A 198 24.12 -49.34 45.56
N ASN A 199 25.32 -49.54 45.00
CA ASN A 199 26.04 -48.50 44.24
C ASN A 199 25.19 -47.92 43.09
N GLN A 200 24.46 -48.78 42.37
CA GLN A 200 23.59 -48.41 41.25
C GLN A 200 22.19 -47.95 41.70
N GLN A 201 22.04 -47.52 42.96
CA GLN A 201 20.81 -46.97 43.53
C GLN A 201 19.58 -47.89 43.42
N GLN A 202 19.78 -49.21 43.49
CA GLN A 202 18.74 -50.24 43.41
C GLN A 202 18.65 -51.05 44.73
N PRO A 203 18.30 -50.40 45.86
CA PRO A 203 18.33 -51.02 47.18
C PRO A 203 17.35 -52.20 47.31
N GLU A 204 16.22 -52.19 46.59
CA GLU A 204 15.27 -53.31 46.60
C GLU A 204 15.90 -54.61 46.08
N LYS A 205 16.68 -54.53 44.99
CA LYS A 205 17.41 -55.68 44.42
C LYS A 205 18.53 -56.12 45.35
N ALA A 206 19.26 -55.16 45.94
CA ALA A 206 20.30 -55.45 46.92
C ALA A 206 19.75 -56.18 48.15
N ILE A 207 18.65 -55.69 48.72
CA ILE A 207 17.97 -56.31 49.88
C ILE A 207 17.37 -57.67 49.52
N ALA A 208 16.84 -57.86 48.30
CA ALA A 208 16.40 -59.17 47.82
C ALA A 208 17.57 -60.17 47.76
N GLN A 209 18.73 -59.74 47.24
CA GLN A 209 19.95 -60.56 47.21
C GLN A 209 20.45 -60.90 48.62
N LEU A 210 20.48 -59.94 49.54
CA LEU A 210 20.90 -60.19 50.93
C LEU A 210 19.92 -61.10 51.68
N LYS A 211 18.61 -61.02 51.40
CA LYS A 211 17.62 -61.97 51.93
C LYS A 211 17.82 -63.39 51.40
N LYS A 212 18.15 -63.55 50.11
CA LYS A 212 18.54 -64.85 49.54
C LYS A 212 19.77 -65.40 50.26
N LEU A 213 20.82 -64.59 50.36
CA LEU A 213 22.08 -64.97 51.01
C LEU A 213 21.91 -65.30 52.51
N ALA A 214 21.02 -64.58 53.21
CA ALA A 214 20.70 -64.80 54.61
C ALA A 214 20.00 -66.14 54.92
N ASN A 215 19.48 -66.81 53.90
CA ASN A 215 18.92 -68.16 53.99
C ASN A 215 19.95 -69.26 53.68
N SER A 216 21.21 -68.92 53.42
CA SER A 216 22.30 -69.88 53.23
C SER A 216 23.10 -70.07 54.53
N ASN A 217 23.52 -71.31 54.81
CA ASN A 217 24.21 -71.68 56.05
C ASN A 217 25.51 -70.90 56.31
N GLY A 218 26.21 -70.44 55.26
CA GLY A 218 27.45 -69.66 55.38
C GLY A 218 27.31 -68.16 55.15
N GLY A 219 26.28 -67.71 54.41
CA GLY A 219 26.15 -66.30 54.00
C GLY A 219 25.49 -65.39 55.04
N ARG A 220 24.83 -65.96 56.05
CA ARG A 220 23.93 -65.22 56.96
C ARG A 220 24.60 -64.09 57.75
N ALA A 221 25.83 -64.28 58.24
CA ALA A 221 26.58 -63.23 58.93
C ALA A 221 26.97 -62.08 57.97
N ALA A 222 27.64 -62.39 56.85
CA ALA A 222 28.07 -61.36 55.90
C ALA A 222 26.90 -60.62 55.22
N ALA A 223 25.73 -61.25 55.10
CA ALA A 223 24.49 -60.60 54.68
C ALA A 223 23.96 -59.62 55.74
N ALA A 224 24.07 -59.97 57.02
CA ALA A 224 23.72 -59.08 58.14
C ALA A 224 24.68 -57.88 58.20
N ASP A 225 25.99 -58.12 58.16
CA ASP A 225 27.01 -57.06 58.23
C ASP A 225 26.82 -56.02 57.12
N LEU A 226 26.66 -56.47 55.86
CA LEU A 226 26.48 -55.58 54.72
C LEU A 226 25.14 -54.84 54.76
N TRP A 227 24.05 -55.49 55.18
CA TRP A 227 22.76 -54.80 55.28
C TRP A 227 22.78 -53.78 56.42
N LEU A 228 23.29 -54.13 57.60
CA LEU A 228 23.36 -53.20 58.74
C LEU A 228 24.27 -52.01 58.43
N GLN A 229 25.45 -52.25 57.85
CA GLN A 229 26.35 -51.19 57.40
C GLN A 229 25.63 -50.18 56.48
N GLN A 230 24.89 -50.68 55.49
CA GLN A 230 24.16 -49.82 54.55
C GLN A 230 23.00 -49.04 55.20
N ILE A 231 22.52 -49.43 56.39
CA ILE A 231 21.52 -48.65 57.14
C ILE A 231 22.18 -47.70 58.15
N THR A 232 23.39 -48.00 58.66
CA THR A 232 24.16 -47.10 59.54
C THR A 232 24.92 -46.01 58.79
N ASP A 233 25.28 -46.26 57.53
CA ASP A 233 25.91 -45.27 56.64
C ASP A 233 24.89 -44.24 56.12
N GLN A 234 23.58 -44.46 56.32
CA GLN A 234 22.51 -43.52 55.98
C GLN A 234 22.27 -42.48 57.09
N PRO A 235 21.91 -41.22 56.75
CA PRO A 235 21.48 -40.23 57.73
C PRO A 235 20.24 -40.70 58.52
N ILE A 236 20.26 -40.47 59.83
CA ILE A 236 19.24 -40.98 60.75
C ILE A 236 17.88 -40.33 60.43
N SER A 237 16.90 -41.16 60.08
CA SER A 237 15.61 -40.76 59.55
C SER A 237 14.53 -41.80 59.86
N ASP A 238 13.26 -41.44 59.69
CA ASP A 238 12.15 -42.40 59.80
C ASP A 238 12.30 -43.56 58.79
N SER A 239 12.98 -43.32 57.67
CA SER A 239 13.35 -44.35 56.68
C SER A 239 14.41 -45.32 57.22
N SER A 240 15.51 -44.84 57.81
CA SER A 240 16.54 -45.73 58.38
C SER A 240 15.99 -46.53 59.57
N VAL A 241 15.11 -45.94 60.38
CA VAL A 241 14.35 -46.64 61.44
C VAL A 241 13.42 -47.72 60.86
N ALA A 242 12.76 -47.48 59.73
CA ALA A 242 11.95 -48.50 59.04
C ALA A 242 12.81 -49.62 58.45
N GLN A 243 13.98 -49.30 57.90
CA GLN A 243 14.94 -50.28 57.38
C GLN A 243 15.52 -51.17 58.49
N LEU A 244 15.86 -50.61 59.66
CA LEU A 244 16.29 -51.39 60.83
C LEU A 244 15.20 -52.36 61.32
N LYS A 245 13.93 -51.95 61.30
CA LYS A 245 12.80 -52.86 61.58
C LYS A 245 12.70 -53.99 60.54
N ALA A 246 12.92 -53.69 59.26
CA ALA A 246 12.90 -54.69 58.18
C ALA A 246 14.10 -55.66 58.24
N TYR A 247 15.25 -55.19 58.73
CA TYR A 247 16.44 -55.99 59.02
C TYR A 247 16.21 -56.95 60.19
N LEU A 248 15.67 -56.45 61.32
CA LEU A 248 15.36 -57.26 62.51
C LEU A 248 14.26 -58.31 62.27
N ALA A 249 13.44 -58.14 61.23
CA ALA A 249 12.48 -59.15 60.76
C ALA A 249 13.12 -60.33 60.00
N VAL A 250 14.41 -60.23 59.63
CA VAL A 250 15.18 -61.29 58.95
C VAL A 250 16.24 -61.87 59.89
N PHE A 251 16.87 -61.02 60.71
CA PHE A 251 17.84 -61.40 61.73
C PHE A 251 17.19 -61.29 63.12
N THR A 252 16.53 -62.38 63.52
CA THR A 252 15.70 -62.48 64.74
C THR A 252 16.47 -62.94 65.99
N GLU A 253 17.72 -63.37 65.83
CA GLU A 253 18.56 -63.93 66.90
C GLU A 253 20.06 -63.74 66.59
N GLY A 254 20.91 -63.96 67.59
CA GLY A 254 22.37 -63.81 67.50
C GLY A 254 22.86 -62.35 67.45
N ASP A 255 24.17 -62.17 67.30
CA ASP A 255 24.86 -60.87 67.37
C ASP A 255 24.27 -59.83 66.39
N ALA A 256 23.91 -60.29 65.18
CA ALA A 256 23.24 -59.48 64.17
C ALA A 256 21.94 -58.82 64.67
N HIS A 257 21.14 -59.55 65.47
CA HIS A 257 19.92 -59.03 66.07
C HIS A 257 20.23 -57.98 67.15
N GLN A 258 21.24 -58.23 68.00
CA GLN A 258 21.65 -57.29 69.05
C GLN A 258 22.14 -55.97 68.43
N GLN A 259 23.06 -56.03 67.47
CA GLN A 259 23.59 -54.84 66.80
C GLN A 259 22.50 -54.03 66.07
N GLY A 260 21.54 -54.72 65.42
CA GLY A 260 20.39 -54.06 64.80
C GLY A 260 19.44 -53.40 65.81
N ALA A 261 19.25 -54.00 66.98
CA ALA A 261 18.40 -53.46 68.05
C ALA A 261 19.05 -52.24 68.74
N GLU A 262 20.36 -52.29 68.99
CA GLU A 262 21.13 -51.15 69.51
C GLU A 262 21.13 -49.98 68.52
N ALA A 263 21.34 -50.24 67.22
CA ALA A 263 21.22 -49.25 66.17
C ALA A 263 19.82 -48.63 66.15
N LEU A 264 18.77 -49.42 66.32
CA LEU A 264 17.38 -48.95 66.31
C LEU A 264 17.08 -48.04 67.51
N ALA A 265 17.49 -48.42 68.71
CA ALA A 265 17.33 -47.62 69.93
C ALA A 265 18.10 -46.29 69.83
N LYS A 266 19.33 -46.33 69.31
CA LYS A 266 20.15 -45.13 69.07
C LYS A 266 19.49 -44.19 68.07
N GLN A 267 19.05 -44.71 66.92
CA GLN A 267 18.39 -43.89 65.89
C GLN A 267 17.08 -43.27 66.38
N GLN A 268 16.25 -44.03 67.12
CA GLN A 268 15.01 -43.51 67.71
C GLN A 268 15.28 -42.41 68.74
N THR A 269 16.35 -42.53 69.53
CA THR A 269 16.74 -41.52 70.52
C THR A 269 17.21 -40.23 69.84
N THR A 270 18.07 -40.31 68.80
CA THR A 270 18.50 -39.12 68.04
C THR A 270 17.33 -38.47 67.29
N LEU A 271 16.35 -39.24 66.82
CA LEU A 271 15.12 -38.72 66.22
C LEU A 271 14.14 -38.15 67.24
N ALA A 272 14.35 -38.30 68.56
CA ALA A 272 13.52 -37.63 69.56
C ALA A 272 13.88 -36.13 69.69
N ASP A 273 15.10 -35.72 69.31
CA ASP A 273 15.56 -34.34 69.38
C ASP A 273 14.94 -33.45 68.25
N PRO A 274 14.20 -32.38 68.60
CA PRO A 274 13.71 -31.42 67.62
C PRO A 274 14.82 -30.67 66.87
N ALA A 275 15.98 -30.42 67.49
CA ALA A 275 17.08 -29.70 66.85
C ALA A 275 17.75 -30.54 65.76
N TYR A 276 18.00 -31.83 66.02
CA TYR A 276 18.46 -32.79 65.01
C TYR A 276 17.49 -32.91 63.83
N ARG A 277 16.17 -33.03 64.08
CA ARG A 277 15.16 -33.06 63.01
C ARG A 277 15.23 -31.82 62.12
N GLU A 278 15.32 -30.64 62.73
CA GLU A 278 15.34 -29.38 61.98
C GLU A 278 16.66 -29.17 61.22
N ARG A 279 17.80 -29.60 61.78
CA ARG A 279 19.09 -29.67 61.09
C ARG A 279 19.01 -30.53 59.84
N MET A 280 18.53 -31.77 59.97
CA MET A 280 18.43 -32.71 58.86
C MET A 280 17.45 -32.22 57.79
N ARG A 281 16.33 -31.63 58.20
CA ARG A 281 15.37 -30.99 57.28
C ARG A 281 15.99 -29.82 56.51
N ALA A 282 16.79 -28.98 57.19
CA ALA A 282 17.46 -27.85 56.55
C ALA A 282 18.43 -28.32 55.46
N LEU A 283 19.31 -29.29 55.77
CA LEU A 283 20.28 -29.82 54.82
C LEU A 283 19.60 -30.53 53.63
N ALA A 284 18.57 -31.36 53.88
CA ALA A 284 17.84 -32.05 52.83
C ALA A 284 17.18 -31.09 51.81
N LEU A 285 16.66 -29.94 52.26
CA LEU A 285 16.11 -28.91 51.37
C LEU A 285 17.20 -28.23 50.52
N VAL A 286 18.41 -28.07 51.08
CA VAL A 286 19.57 -27.54 50.34
C VAL A 286 20.02 -28.51 49.26
N ASP A 287 20.11 -29.81 49.55
CA ASP A 287 20.52 -30.79 48.54
C ASP A 287 19.44 -31.02 47.48
N ALA A 288 18.16 -30.99 47.85
CA ALA A 288 17.02 -30.99 46.91
C ALA A 288 16.92 -29.73 46.02
N GLY A 289 17.64 -28.65 46.36
CA GLY A 289 17.66 -27.41 45.59
C GLY A 289 16.47 -26.48 45.84
N ASP A 290 15.64 -26.74 46.85
CA ASP A 290 14.52 -25.87 47.25
C ASP A 290 15.04 -24.67 48.03
N VAL A 291 15.57 -23.69 47.30
CA VAL A 291 16.17 -22.45 47.85
C VAL A 291 15.23 -21.73 48.83
N ASN A 292 13.93 -21.67 48.52
CA ASN A 292 12.96 -20.91 49.30
C ASN A 292 12.71 -21.55 50.66
N ASN A 293 12.37 -22.85 50.71
CA ASN A 293 12.15 -23.53 51.98
C ASN A 293 13.45 -23.80 52.73
N ALA A 294 14.57 -23.99 52.02
CA ALA A 294 15.90 -24.11 52.63
C ALA A 294 16.26 -22.88 53.45
N MET A 295 16.14 -21.66 52.90
CA MET A 295 16.50 -20.42 53.63
C MET A 295 15.73 -20.28 54.96
N THR A 296 14.42 -20.55 54.98
CA THR A 296 13.62 -20.47 56.22
C THR A 296 14.04 -21.53 57.25
N THR A 297 14.32 -22.75 56.78
CA THR A 297 14.65 -23.89 57.65
C THR A 297 16.09 -23.79 58.19
N LEU A 298 17.05 -23.38 57.35
CA LEU A 298 18.43 -23.08 57.73
C LEU A 298 18.51 -21.99 58.80
N ASN A 299 17.73 -20.91 58.69
CA ASN A 299 17.68 -19.87 59.71
C ASN A 299 17.15 -20.40 61.05
N ARG A 300 16.22 -21.37 61.05
CA ARG A 300 15.74 -22.02 62.28
C ARG A 300 16.78 -22.97 62.87
N ALA A 301 17.43 -23.78 62.02
CA ALA A 301 18.48 -24.71 62.41
C ALA A 301 19.74 -24.00 62.96
N LEU A 302 20.22 -22.94 62.29
CA LEU A 302 21.33 -22.10 62.79
C LEU A 302 20.98 -21.34 64.07
N LYS A 303 19.70 -20.99 64.31
CA LYS A 303 19.28 -20.42 65.59
C LYS A 303 19.32 -21.47 66.72
N ALA A 304 19.10 -22.74 66.41
CA ALA A 304 19.20 -23.85 67.37
C ALA A 304 20.65 -24.31 67.60
N ASN A 305 21.51 -24.22 66.58
CA ASN A 305 22.91 -24.65 66.64
C ASN A 305 23.84 -23.63 65.93
N PRO A 306 24.21 -22.51 66.60
CA PRO A 306 24.84 -21.36 65.94
C PRO A 306 26.23 -21.60 65.32
N ASP A 307 27.00 -22.54 65.87
CA ASP A 307 28.38 -22.83 65.47
C ASP A 307 28.50 -23.98 64.44
N ASP A 308 27.37 -24.49 63.93
CA ASP A 308 27.35 -25.58 62.94
C ASP A 308 27.85 -25.09 61.57
N ALA A 309 29.14 -25.33 61.33
CA ALA A 309 29.82 -24.93 60.09
C ALA A 309 29.22 -25.55 58.83
N GLU A 310 28.57 -26.73 58.92
CA GLU A 310 27.90 -27.35 57.78
C GLU A 310 26.61 -26.61 57.44
N LEU A 311 25.80 -26.22 58.44
CA LEU A 311 24.65 -25.35 58.24
C LEU A 311 25.06 -23.96 57.72
N MET A 312 26.19 -23.39 58.17
CA MET A 312 26.74 -22.15 57.61
C MET A 312 27.12 -22.32 56.12
N GLY A 313 27.80 -23.41 55.78
CA GLY A 313 28.20 -23.72 54.41
C GLY A 313 27.01 -23.99 53.49
N ALA A 314 25.98 -24.65 54.02
CA ALA A 314 24.71 -24.88 53.35
C ALA A 314 23.92 -23.57 53.13
N MET A 315 23.93 -22.64 54.09
CA MET A 315 23.42 -21.27 53.89
C MET A 315 24.19 -20.54 52.79
N GLY A 316 25.52 -20.60 52.79
CA GLY A 316 26.35 -20.04 51.72
C GLY A 316 26.03 -20.60 50.33
N GLN A 317 25.89 -21.92 50.22
CA GLN A 317 25.47 -22.60 48.98
C GLN A 317 24.04 -22.20 48.54
N THR A 318 23.13 -21.98 49.49
CA THR A 318 21.73 -21.62 49.22
C THR A 318 21.62 -20.17 48.72
N GLN A 319 22.31 -19.24 49.38
CA GLN A 319 22.38 -17.84 48.94
C GLN A 319 23.01 -17.72 47.54
N ALA A 320 24.02 -18.53 47.24
CA ALA A 320 24.62 -18.56 45.89
C ALA A 320 23.63 -19.04 44.82
N ARG A 321 22.77 -20.03 45.13
CA ARG A 321 21.70 -20.50 44.24
C ARG A 321 20.53 -19.52 44.15
N ALA A 322 20.29 -18.69 45.17
CA ALA A 322 19.32 -17.60 45.15
C ALA A 322 19.76 -16.39 44.30
N GLY A 323 21.03 -16.35 43.86
CA GLY A 323 21.65 -15.18 43.22
C GLY A 323 22.20 -14.14 44.21
N HIS A 324 22.01 -14.33 45.51
CA HIS A 324 22.53 -13.44 46.57
C HIS A 324 24.01 -13.72 46.86
N ARG A 325 24.88 -13.41 45.88
CA ARG A 325 26.31 -13.75 45.90
C ARG A 325 27.10 -13.03 46.99
N ASP A 326 26.64 -11.86 47.41
CA ASP A 326 27.16 -11.08 48.54
C ASP A 326 26.92 -11.81 49.88
N ALA A 327 25.68 -12.21 50.14
CA ALA A 327 25.31 -13.01 51.31
C ALA A 327 25.99 -14.38 51.29
N ALA A 328 26.09 -15.01 50.10
CA ALA A 328 26.80 -16.27 49.92
C ALA A 328 28.28 -16.17 50.33
N THR A 329 28.97 -15.13 49.86
CA THR A 329 30.38 -14.85 50.19
C THR A 329 30.57 -14.76 51.71
N LEU A 330 29.73 -13.98 52.41
CA LEU A 330 29.78 -13.81 53.87
C LEU A 330 29.55 -15.13 54.62
N TRP A 331 28.59 -15.96 54.20
CA TRP A 331 28.29 -17.24 54.86
C TRP A 331 29.34 -18.32 54.59
N LEU A 332 29.93 -18.36 53.39
CA LEU A 332 31.03 -19.26 53.07
C LEU A 332 32.30 -18.92 53.86
N GLU A 333 32.61 -17.63 54.05
CA GLU A 333 33.71 -17.20 54.92
C GLU A 333 33.52 -17.64 56.38
N ARG A 334 32.28 -17.53 56.90
CA ARG A 334 31.93 -18.02 58.24
C ARG A 334 32.05 -19.54 58.35
N ALA A 335 31.54 -20.28 57.37
CA ALA A 335 31.65 -21.74 57.31
C ALA A 335 33.11 -22.21 57.32
N ILE A 336 33.97 -21.60 56.49
CA ILE A 336 35.41 -21.88 56.45
C ILE A 336 36.06 -21.58 57.80
N LYS A 337 35.70 -20.46 58.46
CA LYS A 337 36.27 -20.09 59.76
C LYS A 337 35.85 -21.03 60.89
N ALA A 338 34.59 -21.45 60.94
CA ALA A 338 34.08 -22.36 61.97
C ALA A 338 34.53 -23.81 61.73
N GLY A 339 34.49 -24.27 60.49
CA GLY A 339 34.69 -25.67 60.11
C GLY A 339 36.11 -26.02 59.69
N GLN A 340 37.15 -25.54 60.38
CA GLN A 340 38.57 -25.77 60.02
C GLN A 340 39.03 -27.25 60.01
N GLN A 341 38.20 -28.18 60.48
CA GLN A 341 38.43 -29.64 60.40
C GLN A 341 37.40 -30.36 59.51
N SER A 342 36.52 -29.64 58.82
CA SER A 342 35.48 -30.21 57.95
C SER A 342 36.05 -30.74 56.63
N THR A 343 35.55 -31.89 56.18
CA THR A 343 35.82 -32.42 54.83
C THR A 343 35.30 -31.51 53.71
N LEU A 344 34.41 -30.56 54.02
CA LEU A 344 33.78 -29.66 53.06
C LEU A 344 34.54 -28.34 52.81
N ILE A 345 35.67 -28.07 53.50
CA ILE A 345 36.42 -26.80 53.39
C ILE A 345 36.78 -26.46 51.93
N GLY A 346 37.32 -27.42 51.18
CA GLY A 346 37.72 -27.21 49.77
C GLY A 346 36.53 -26.86 48.86
N LYS A 347 35.36 -27.46 49.12
CA LYS A 347 34.09 -27.11 48.44
C LYS A 347 33.68 -25.67 48.76
N TRP A 348 33.76 -25.25 50.02
CA TRP A 348 33.42 -23.87 50.40
C TRP A 348 34.42 -22.84 49.85
N GLN A 349 35.72 -23.15 49.82
CA GLN A 349 36.75 -22.29 49.22
C GLN A 349 36.52 -22.11 47.71
N SER A 350 36.24 -23.19 46.97
CA SER A 350 35.91 -23.12 45.54
C SER A 350 34.63 -22.31 45.29
N LEU A 351 33.57 -22.55 46.06
CA LEU A 351 32.33 -21.76 46.00
C LEU A 351 32.56 -20.28 46.33
N LEU A 352 33.45 -19.97 47.28
CA LEU A 352 33.77 -18.59 47.67
C LEU A 352 34.51 -17.85 46.54
N GLN A 353 35.49 -18.49 45.90
CA GLN A 353 36.22 -17.90 44.77
C GLN A 353 35.27 -17.66 43.58
N SER A 354 34.43 -18.64 43.24
CA SER A 354 33.46 -18.50 42.14
C SER A 354 32.43 -17.40 42.41
N ASN A 355 31.88 -17.30 43.63
CA ASN A 355 30.93 -16.23 43.95
C ASN A 355 31.59 -14.84 43.97
N ARG A 356 32.83 -14.72 44.45
CA ARG A 356 33.59 -13.45 44.37
C ARG A 356 33.86 -13.01 42.93
N TYR A 357 34.18 -13.94 42.02
CA TYR A 357 34.30 -13.63 40.59
C TYR A 357 33.00 -13.03 40.04
N TRP A 358 31.90 -13.77 40.14
CA TRP A 358 30.64 -13.36 39.52
C TRP A 358 30.01 -12.13 40.19
N LEU A 359 30.21 -11.95 41.50
CA LEU A 359 29.81 -10.72 42.20
C LEU A 359 30.61 -9.50 41.71
N ALA A 360 31.89 -9.66 41.38
CA ALA A 360 32.70 -8.59 40.81
C ALA A 360 32.32 -8.27 39.35
N ILE A 361 31.87 -9.26 38.57
CA ILE A 361 31.23 -9.02 37.25
C ILE A 361 29.93 -8.22 37.43
N GLU A 362 29.00 -8.69 38.27
CA GLU A 362 27.70 -8.06 38.52
C GLU A 362 27.81 -6.61 39.02
N GLN A 363 28.79 -6.34 39.90
CA GLN A 363 29.10 -4.98 40.36
C GLN A 363 29.67 -4.09 39.24
N GLY A 364 30.46 -4.68 38.33
CA GLY A 364 30.97 -4.00 37.13
C GLY A 364 29.85 -3.63 36.15
N ASP A 365 28.96 -4.59 35.84
CA ASP A 365 27.79 -4.38 34.98
C ASP A 365 26.88 -3.28 35.54
N LYS A 366 26.60 -3.33 36.84
CA LYS A 366 25.75 -2.36 37.54
C LYS A 366 26.36 -0.97 37.57
N ALA A 367 27.66 -0.84 37.86
CA ALA A 367 28.35 0.44 37.84
C ALA A 367 28.37 1.06 36.43
N LEU A 368 28.64 0.24 35.40
CA LEU A 368 28.65 0.66 34.00
C LEU A 368 27.26 1.15 33.54
N ALA A 369 26.20 0.43 33.92
CA ALA A 369 24.81 0.82 33.66
C ALA A 369 24.37 2.09 34.44
N GLN A 370 25.07 2.44 35.51
CA GLN A 370 24.89 3.69 36.26
C GLN A 370 25.84 4.82 35.78
N HIS A 371 26.59 4.58 34.71
CA HIS A 371 27.66 5.46 34.18
C HIS A 371 28.83 5.75 35.16
N ASP A 372 29.00 4.95 36.23
CA ASP A 372 30.21 4.96 37.06
C ASP A 372 31.29 4.07 36.43
N ILE A 373 32.01 4.68 35.47
CA ILE A 373 32.98 3.98 34.62
C ILE A 373 34.23 3.55 35.41
N ASP A 374 34.59 4.30 36.45
CA ASP A 374 35.80 4.06 37.25
C ASP A 374 35.56 2.95 38.29
N ALA A 375 34.37 2.89 38.90
CA ALA A 375 33.97 1.73 39.67
C ALA A 375 33.85 0.48 38.78
N ALA A 376 33.25 0.60 37.58
CA ALA A 376 33.15 -0.52 36.64
C ALA A 376 34.52 -1.12 36.28
N GLU A 377 35.50 -0.30 35.91
CA GLU A 377 36.87 -0.76 35.62
C GLU A 377 37.50 -1.48 36.81
N LYS A 378 37.33 -0.94 38.02
CA LYS A 378 37.84 -1.52 39.28
C LYS A 378 37.20 -2.89 39.56
N HIS A 379 35.89 -3.02 39.37
CA HIS A 379 35.16 -4.27 39.61
C HIS A 379 35.54 -5.35 38.60
N TYR A 380 35.63 -5.05 37.29
CA TYR A 380 36.09 -6.03 36.30
C TYR A 380 37.57 -6.43 36.48
N ARG A 381 38.45 -5.51 36.91
CA ARG A 381 39.83 -5.86 37.29
C ARG A 381 39.87 -6.77 38.52
N ALA A 382 38.98 -6.59 39.50
CA ALA A 382 38.87 -7.50 40.64
C ALA A 382 38.35 -8.89 40.23
N ALA A 383 37.39 -8.97 39.30
CA ALA A 383 36.98 -10.25 38.72
C ALA A 383 38.18 -10.99 38.11
N GLN A 384 39.00 -10.29 37.31
CA GLN A 384 40.20 -10.86 36.67
C GLN A 384 41.28 -11.37 37.65
N THR A 385 41.28 -10.95 38.92
CA THR A 385 42.19 -11.51 39.95
C THR A 385 41.57 -12.69 40.72
N TYR A 386 40.25 -12.88 40.68
CA TYR A 386 39.58 -14.08 41.20
C TYR A 386 39.57 -15.23 40.19
N ASP A 387 39.40 -14.93 38.90
CA ASP A 387 39.59 -15.86 37.79
C ASP A 387 40.07 -15.10 36.54
N SER A 388 41.15 -15.57 35.92
CA SER A 388 41.72 -14.99 34.69
C SER A 388 41.52 -15.87 33.45
N SER A 389 40.83 -17.01 33.59
CA SER A 389 40.51 -17.96 32.52
C SER A 389 39.15 -17.69 31.87
N ASP A 390 38.23 -17.02 32.55
CA ASP A 390 36.91 -16.64 32.03
C ASP A 390 36.94 -15.34 31.19
N SER A 391 36.10 -15.28 30.16
CA SER A 391 36.05 -14.20 29.18
C SER A 391 35.24 -12.96 29.59
N TYR A 392 34.31 -13.04 30.55
CA TYR A 392 33.39 -11.94 30.91
C TYR A 392 34.11 -10.72 31.49
N ALA A 393 35.13 -10.91 32.34
CA ALA A 393 35.94 -9.81 32.86
C ALA A 393 36.65 -9.00 31.76
N LEU A 394 37.06 -9.65 30.66
CA LEU A 394 37.63 -8.96 29.50
C LEU A 394 36.57 -8.26 28.65
N ILE A 395 35.35 -8.79 28.60
CA ILE A 395 34.23 -8.15 27.89
C ILE A 395 33.81 -6.87 28.60
N GLY A 396 33.64 -6.91 29.92
CA GLY A 396 33.33 -5.74 30.74
C GLY A 396 34.39 -4.62 30.64
N LEU A 397 35.68 -4.97 30.59
CA LEU A 397 36.76 -3.99 30.36
C LEU A 397 36.70 -3.37 28.95
N GLY A 398 36.26 -4.12 27.94
CA GLY A 398 36.01 -3.57 26.60
C GLY A 398 34.80 -2.63 26.56
N ASP A 399 33.73 -2.97 27.28
CA ASP A 399 32.53 -2.14 27.38
C ASP A 399 32.81 -0.84 28.18
N VAL A 400 33.66 -0.89 29.21
CA VAL A 400 34.22 0.28 29.92
C VAL A 400 35.02 1.18 28.97
N ALA A 401 35.90 0.60 28.14
CA ALA A 401 36.66 1.36 27.15
C ALA A 401 35.74 2.05 26.12
N MET A 402 34.67 1.39 25.67
CA MET A 402 33.65 2.04 24.83
C MET A 402 32.96 3.21 25.52
N ALA A 403 32.64 3.10 26.81
CA ALA A 403 32.02 4.18 27.56
C ALA A 403 32.96 5.40 27.70
N ARG A 404 34.28 5.18 27.80
CA ARG A 404 35.31 6.24 27.67
C ARG A 404 35.57 6.72 26.24
N LYS A 405 34.92 6.12 25.23
CA LYS A 405 35.13 6.34 23.78
C LYS A 405 36.49 5.87 23.25
N GLU A 406 37.17 5.01 23.99
CA GLU A 406 38.47 4.41 23.67
C GLU A 406 38.29 3.17 22.75
N THR A 407 37.71 3.38 21.56
CA THR A 407 37.29 2.31 20.64
C THR A 407 38.39 1.29 20.31
N ALA A 408 39.63 1.74 20.14
CA ALA A 408 40.78 0.87 19.87
C ALA A 408 41.16 -0.02 21.07
N ALA A 409 40.94 0.44 22.31
CA ALA A 409 41.15 -0.38 23.51
C ALA A 409 40.02 -1.39 23.69
N ALA A 410 38.76 -0.98 23.43
CA ALA A 410 37.61 -1.87 23.42
C ALA A 410 37.78 -3.03 22.43
N GLU A 411 38.20 -2.73 21.19
CA GLU A 411 38.49 -3.74 20.18
C GLU A 411 39.54 -4.74 20.66
N GLN A 412 40.64 -4.29 21.28
CA GLN A 412 41.68 -5.17 21.82
C GLN A 412 41.15 -6.07 22.95
N PHE A 413 40.36 -5.53 23.88
CA PHE A 413 39.76 -6.29 24.97
C PHE A 413 38.81 -7.38 24.47
N TRP A 414 37.88 -7.06 23.56
CA TRP A 414 36.95 -8.06 23.00
C TRP A 414 37.65 -9.06 22.07
N GLN A 415 38.65 -8.64 21.29
CA GLN A 415 39.49 -9.57 20.52
C GLN A 415 40.31 -10.50 21.42
N ARG A 416 40.67 -10.08 22.64
CA ARG A 416 41.32 -10.94 23.64
C ARG A 416 40.32 -11.89 24.29
N ALA A 417 39.12 -11.42 24.64
CA ALA A 417 38.02 -12.26 25.13
C ALA A 417 37.67 -13.38 24.13
N ARG A 418 37.48 -13.05 22.84
CA ARG A 418 37.21 -14.02 21.75
C ARG A 418 38.33 -15.04 21.53
N ARG A 419 39.57 -14.74 21.96
CA ARG A 419 40.72 -15.65 21.90
C ARG A 419 40.86 -16.53 23.14
N LEU A 420 40.39 -16.04 24.29
CA LEU A 420 40.34 -16.80 25.55
C LEU A 420 39.19 -17.80 25.52
N ASP A 421 38.01 -17.36 25.06
CA ASP A 421 36.82 -18.18 24.88
C ASP A 421 36.26 -17.99 23.46
N GLY A 422 36.47 -19.00 22.61
CA GLY A 422 35.94 -19.05 21.25
C GLY A 422 34.46 -19.42 21.17
N THR A 423 33.79 -19.69 22.29
CA THR A 423 32.37 -20.04 22.40
C THR A 423 31.51 -18.90 22.94
N ASN A 424 32.05 -17.95 23.70
CA ASN A 424 31.31 -16.77 24.17
C ASN A 424 31.00 -15.79 23.03
N ILE A 425 29.77 -15.90 22.53
CA ILE A 425 29.20 -15.10 21.44
C ILE A 425 29.17 -13.60 21.76
N THR A 426 29.18 -13.21 23.05
CA THR A 426 29.05 -11.81 23.49
C THR A 426 30.18 -10.93 22.97
N ALA A 427 31.43 -11.41 23.03
CA ALA A 427 32.58 -10.69 22.48
C ALA A 427 32.48 -10.51 20.96
N VAL A 428 31.90 -11.48 20.25
CA VAL A 428 31.69 -11.42 18.79
C VAL A 428 30.59 -10.40 18.43
N ARG A 429 29.50 -10.34 19.21
CA ARG A 429 28.44 -9.33 19.04
C ARG A 429 28.94 -7.91 19.28
N ARG A 430 29.77 -7.70 20.30
CA ARG A 430 30.40 -6.39 20.58
C ARG A 430 31.29 -5.93 19.42
N LEU A 431 32.13 -6.82 18.89
CA LEU A 431 32.98 -6.53 17.72
C LEU A 431 32.16 -6.26 16.44
N ALA A 432 31.10 -7.03 16.17
CA ALA A 432 30.23 -6.79 15.02
C ALA A 432 29.58 -5.39 15.08
N GLY A 433 28.97 -5.05 16.22
CA GLY A 433 28.37 -3.71 16.43
C GLY A 433 29.38 -2.57 16.35
N LEU A 434 30.63 -2.76 16.78
CA LEU A 434 31.69 -1.78 16.58
C LEU A 434 31.99 -1.57 15.08
N TYR A 435 32.18 -2.65 14.31
CA TYR A 435 32.48 -2.53 12.88
C TYR A 435 31.28 -1.98 12.08
N GLN A 436 30.04 -2.23 12.52
CA GLN A 436 28.83 -1.63 11.96
C GLN A 436 28.88 -0.10 11.96
N THR A 437 29.39 0.51 13.05
CA THR A 437 29.55 1.99 13.13
C THR A 437 30.58 2.55 12.16
N VAL A 438 31.44 1.71 11.57
CA VAL A 438 32.39 2.10 10.53
C VAL A 438 31.77 1.92 9.14
N SER A 439 31.23 0.74 8.85
CA SER A 439 30.31 0.50 7.71
C SER A 439 29.71 -0.91 7.76
N PRO A 440 28.51 -1.13 7.18
CA PRO A 440 27.95 -2.48 7.00
C PRO A 440 28.85 -3.43 6.21
N ALA A 441 29.67 -2.90 5.29
CA ALA A 441 30.65 -3.68 4.54
C ALA A 441 31.77 -4.26 5.44
N ARG A 442 32.28 -3.47 6.39
CA ARG A 442 33.33 -3.90 7.35
C ARG A 442 32.78 -4.88 8.40
N GLU A 443 31.54 -4.69 8.82
CA GLU A 443 30.82 -5.68 9.65
C GLU A 443 30.67 -7.02 8.91
N MET A 444 30.24 -6.99 7.64
CA MET A 444 30.08 -8.19 6.82
C MET A 444 31.41 -8.89 6.52
N GLU A 445 32.49 -8.14 6.29
CA GLU A 445 33.86 -8.68 6.19
C GLU A 445 34.23 -9.46 7.45
N PHE A 446 34.07 -8.85 8.63
CA PHE A 446 34.30 -9.51 9.92
C PHE A 446 33.46 -10.79 10.09
N ILE A 447 32.15 -10.73 9.85
CA ILE A 447 31.23 -11.88 9.96
C ILE A 447 31.67 -13.04 9.05
N ASN A 448 32.12 -12.74 7.82
CA ASN A 448 32.58 -13.73 6.87
C ASN A 448 33.91 -14.41 7.30
N THR A 449 34.74 -13.75 8.13
CA THR A 449 35.97 -14.36 8.71
C THR A 449 35.73 -15.24 9.94
N LEU A 450 34.50 -15.29 10.49
CA LEU A 450 34.20 -16.09 11.67
C LEU A 450 34.23 -17.61 11.35
N PRO A 451 34.77 -18.47 12.23
CA PRO A 451 34.70 -19.92 12.07
C PRO A 451 33.26 -20.44 11.93
N ALA A 452 33.07 -21.51 11.14
CA ALA A 452 31.76 -22.07 10.82
C ALA A 452 30.94 -22.58 12.03
N ALA A 453 31.54 -22.71 13.21
CA ALA A 453 30.82 -22.96 14.46
C ALA A 453 30.21 -21.66 15.04
N GLN A 454 30.97 -20.57 15.06
CA GLN A 454 30.50 -19.24 15.48
C GLN A 454 29.45 -18.69 14.52
N GLN A 455 29.61 -18.88 13.20
CA GLN A 455 28.60 -18.50 12.21
C GLN A 455 27.26 -19.25 12.40
N ARG A 456 27.28 -20.54 12.78
CA ARG A 456 26.08 -21.30 13.13
C ARG A 456 25.43 -20.81 14.43
N ALA A 457 26.24 -20.53 15.46
CA ALA A 457 25.75 -20.00 16.74
C ALA A 457 25.18 -18.57 16.64
N LEU A 458 25.54 -17.82 15.59
CA LEU A 458 25.04 -16.48 15.29
C LEU A 458 24.02 -16.43 14.13
N ALA A 459 23.52 -17.57 13.64
CA ALA A 459 22.76 -17.64 12.38
C ALA A 459 21.59 -16.65 12.28
N ASP A 460 20.73 -16.56 13.31
CA ASP A 460 19.63 -15.59 13.34
C ASP A 460 20.12 -14.13 13.39
N THR A 461 21.15 -13.85 14.18
CA THR A 461 21.75 -12.51 14.28
C THR A 461 22.40 -12.08 12.95
N ILE A 462 23.04 -13.02 12.23
CA ILE A 462 23.61 -12.78 10.89
C ILE A 462 22.49 -12.58 9.86
N ARG A 463 21.36 -13.28 9.98
CA ARG A 463 20.19 -13.09 9.11
C ARG A 463 19.60 -11.69 9.26
N THR A 464 19.37 -11.22 10.49
CA THR A 464 18.85 -9.87 10.73
C THR A 464 19.83 -8.78 10.26
N LEU A 465 21.12 -8.88 10.60
CA LEU A 465 22.13 -7.89 10.18
C LEU A 465 22.27 -7.79 8.66
N ARG A 466 22.17 -8.91 7.93
CA ARG A 466 22.13 -8.90 6.46
C ARG A 466 20.86 -8.23 5.91
N SER A 467 19.72 -8.44 6.55
CA SER A 467 18.46 -7.75 6.22
C SER A 467 18.55 -6.24 6.47
N ASP A 468 19.12 -5.82 7.59
CA ASP A 468 19.34 -4.41 7.94
C ASP A 468 20.28 -3.72 6.94
N SER A 469 21.36 -4.39 6.53
CA SER A 469 22.29 -3.89 5.50
C SER A 469 21.62 -3.72 4.15
N LEU A 470 20.86 -4.73 3.68
CA LEU A 470 20.11 -4.66 2.42
C LEU A 470 19.00 -3.59 2.46
N ARG A 471 18.36 -3.35 3.61
CA ARG A 471 17.44 -2.23 3.81
C ARG A 471 18.15 -0.88 3.70
N ALA A 472 19.34 -0.73 4.30
CA ALA A 472 20.11 0.51 4.22
C ALA A 472 20.59 0.81 2.79
N GLU A 473 21.01 -0.21 2.03
CA GLU A 473 21.29 -0.09 0.58
C GLU A 473 20.04 0.35 -0.20
N ALA A 474 18.88 -0.26 0.09
CA ALA A 474 17.61 0.09 -0.57
C ALA A 474 17.15 1.53 -0.24
N ASP A 475 17.26 1.96 1.01
CA ASP A 475 16.94 3.31 1.46
C ASP A 475 17.85 4.36 0.75
N ALA A 476 19.15 4.07 0.60
CA ALA A 476 20.09 4.93 -0.12
C ALA A 476 19.81 5.00 -1.63
N LEU A 477 19.34 3.92 -2.25
CA LEU A 477 18.89 3.90 -3.65
C LEU A 477 17.56 4.65 -3.84
N ALA A 478 16.64 4.56 -2.88
CA ALA A 478 15.38 5.30 -2.87
C ALA A 478 15.61 6.82 -2.79
N GLN A 479 16.54 7.28 -1.95
CA GLN A 479 16.95 8.69 -1.87
C GLN A 479 17.52 9.24 -3.20
N GLN A 480 18.10 8.36 -4.04
CA GLN A 480 18.58 8.70 -5.38
C GLN A 480 17.51 8.54 -6.48
N ALA A 481 16.23 8.37 -6.11
CA ALA A 481 15.11 8.06 -6.99
C ALA A 481 15.30 6.79 -7.87
N ARG A 482 16.18 5.86 -7.46
CA ARG A 482 16.44 4.59 -8.18
C ARG A 482 15.48 3.50 -7.76
N TRP A 483 14.18 3.79 -7.86
CA TRP A 483 13.09 3.03 -7.25
C TRP A 483 13.07 1.54 -7.59
N SER A 484 13.40 1.16 -8.83
CA SER A 484 13.49 -0.25 -9.24
C SER A 484 14.63 -1.02 -8.57
N GLN A 485 15.78 -0.37 -8.39
CA GLN A 485 16.95 -0.95 -7.69
C GLN A 485 16.69 -1.04 -6.17
N ALA A 486 16.01 -0.04 -5.60
CA ALA A 486 15.55 -0.07 -4.21
C ALA A 486 14.54 -1.22 -3.96
N ALA A 487 13.55 -1.38 -4.84
CA ALA A 487 12.55 -2.46 -4.75
C ALA A 487 13.18 -3.87 -4.83
N GLU A 488 14.27 -4.03 -5.59
CA GLU A 488 15.04 -5.28 -5.63
C GLU A 488 15.72 -5.57 -4.27
N LYS A 489 16.38 -4.55 -3.70
CA LYS A 489 17.09 -4.68 -2.41
C LYS A 489 16.13 -4.87 -1.23
N TYR A 490 14.96 -4.21 -1.21
CA TYR A 490 13.92 -4.49 -0.21
C TYR A 490 13.35 -5.92 -0.33
N ARG A 491 13.23 -6.49 -1.54
CA ARG A 491 12.84 -7.91 -1.70
C ARG A 491 13.88 -8.87 -1.12
N GLN A 492 15.17 -8.65 -1.42
CA GLN A 492 16.27 -9.45 -0.87
C GLN A 492 16.35 -9.35 0.66
N ALA A 493 16.08 -8.18 1.24
CA ALA A 493 15.95 -8.03 2.69
C ALA A 493 14.74 -8.82 3.25
N ARG A 494 13.60 -8.82 2.54
CA ARG A 494 12.36 -9.51 2.98
C ARG A 494 12.49 -11.03 2.95
N GLU A 495 13.31 -11.59 2.07
CA GLU A 495 13.67 -13.03 2.09
C GLU A 495 14.43 -13.44 3.35
N LEU A 496 15.09 -12.48 4.04
CA LEU A 496 15.81 -12.70 5.30
C LEU A 496 14.96 -12.34 6.54
N SER A 497 14.08 -11.34 6.43
CA SER A 497 13.14 -10.92 7.48
C SER A 497 11.71 -10.88 6.92
N PRO A 498 11.05 -12.04 6.73
CA PRO A 498 9.73 -12.10 6.10
C PRO A 498 8.63 -11.41 6.92
N ASP A 499 8.77 -11.42 8.26
CA ASP A 499 7.85 -10.83 9.22
C ASP A 499 8.02 -9.30 9.43
N ASP A 500 8.98 -8.65 8.74
CA ASP A 500 9.15 -7.19 8.83
C ASP A 500 8.07 -6.45 8.02
N VAL A 501 7.03 -6.04 8.76
CA VAL A 501 5.92 -5.19 8.29
C VAL A 501 6.40 -3.91 7.63
N TRP A 502 7.38 -3.21 8.21
CA TRP A 502 7.84 -1.90 7.74
C TRP A 502 8.73 -2.03 6.50
N LEU A 503 9.48 -3.13 6.39
CA LEU A 503 10.20 -3.47 5.17
C LEU A 503 9.25 -3.76 4.01
N SER A 504 8.13 -4.44 4.29
CA SER A 504 7.07 -4.67 3.30
C SER A 504 6.38 -3.37 2.87
N TYR A 505 6.15 -2.43 3.80
CA TYR A 505 5.67 -1.07 3.51
C TYR A 505 6.66 -0.27 2.63
N ARG A 506 7.96 -0.33 2.92
CA ARG A 506 9.01 0.32 2.10
C ARG A 506 9.10 -0.28 0.69
N LEU A 507 9.00 -1.60 0.57
CA LEU A 507 8.92 -2.31 -0.71
C LEU A 507 7.73 -1.82 -1.54
N ALA A 508 6.54 -1.71 -0.94
CA ALA A 508 5.35 -1.18 -1.61
C ALA A 508 5.56 0.28 -2.08
N GLY A 509 6.16 1.13 -1.23
CA GLY A 509 6.55 2.49 -1.60
C GLY A 509 7.48 2.56 -2.81
N ALA A 510 8.51 1.70 -2.88
CA ALA A 510 9.43 1.64 -4.02
C ALA A 510 8.76 1.08 -5.30
N LEU A 511 7.85 0.11 -5.17
CA LEU A 511 7.07 -0.43 -6.30
C LEU A 511 6.10 0.63 -6.87
N ARG A 512 5.40 1.42 -6.03
CA ARG A 512 4.56 2.54 -6.50
C ARG A 512 5.37 3.60 -7.25
N ASN A 513 6.51 4.03 -6.70
CA ASN A 513 7.35 5.06 -7.32
C ASN A 513 8.12 4.57 -8.58
N SER A 514 8.28 3.26 -8.77
CA SER A 514 8.76 2.67 -10.04
C SER A 514 7.64 2.42 -11.06
N GLY A 515 6.41 2.86 -10.80
CA GLY A 515 5.25 2.72 -11.69
C GLY A 515 4.54 1.36 -11.63
N THR A 516 4.92 0.47 -10.71
CA THR A 516 4.37 -0.89 -10.59
C THR A 516 3.30 -1.01 -9.48
N GLY A 517 2.39 -0.03 -9.42
CA GLY A 517 1.43 0.15 -8.32
C GLY A 517 0.59 -1.09 -7.93
N GLN A 518 0.17 -1.93 -8.90
CA GLN A 518 -0.54 -3.17 -8.59
C GLN A 518 0.29 -4.17 -7.77
N GLN A 519 1.62 -4.19 -7.95
CA GLN A 519 2.51 -5.05 -7.15
C GLN A 519 2.67 -4.51 -5.73
N ALA A 520 2.69 -3.19 -5.56
CA ALA A 520 2.72 -2.55 -4.24
C ALA A 520 1.46 -2.87 -3.42
N ASP A 521 0.28 -2.75 -4.03
CA ASP A 521 -1.00 -3.12 -3.44
C ASP A 521 -1.08 -4.62 -3.07
N ALA A 522 -0.49 -5.50 -3.88
CA ALA A 522 -0.43 -6.94 -3.59
C ALA A 522 0.46 -7.25 -2.39
N VAL A 523 1.59 -6.55 -2.22
CA VAL A 523 2.46 -6.67 -1.04
C VAL A 523 1.71 -6.26 0.23
N MET A 524 1.00 -5.13 0.21
CA MET A 524 0.30 -4.62 1.39
C MET A 524 -0.98 -5.40 1.72
N ARG A 525 -1.74 -5.88 0.73
CA ARG A 525 -2.91 -6.75 0.98
C ARG A 525 -2.55 -8.14 1.53
N ALA A 526 -1.31 -8.59 1.38
CA ALA A 526 -0.84 -9.86 1.94
C ALA A 526 -0.54 -9.78 3.45
N LEU A 527 -0.02 -8.65 3.96
CA LEU A 527 0.33 -8.47 5.37
C LEU A 527 -0.80 -8.83 6.35
N PRO A 528 -2.04 -8.30 6.25
CA PRO A 528 -3.13 -8.62 7.17
C PRO A 528 -3.86 -9.93 6.82
N GLN A 529 -3.33 -10.72 5.88
CA GLN A 529 -3.70 -12.13 5.67
C GLN A 529 -2.70 -13.06 6.37
N GLN A 530 -1.40 -12.69 6.33
CA GLN A 530 -0.32 -13.42 6.99
C GLN A 530 -0.31 -13.18 8.51
N HIS A 531 -0.60 -11.95 8.95
CA HIS A 531 -0.59 -11.54 10.36
C HIS A 531 -1.93 -10.88 10.75
N PRO A 532 -3.07 -11.62 10.77
CA PRO A 532 -4.42 -11.05 10.84
C PRO A 532 -4.81 -10.38 12.17
N GLN A 533 -3.99 -10.51 13.22
CA GLN A 533 -4.19 -9.85 14.53
C GLN A 533 -2.98 -8.99 14.95
N ASP A 534 -1.98 -8.80 14.07
CA ASP A 534 -0.84 -7.94 14.38
C ASP A 534 -1.22 -6.46 14.18
N ALA A 535 -1.21 -5.69 15.27
CA ALA A 535 -1.57 -4.28 15.26
C ALA A 535 -0.64 -3.43 14.36
N THR A 536 0.63 -3.81 14.24
CA THR A 536 1.61 -3.16 13.35
C THR A 536 1.27 -3.44 11.89
N ALA A 537 0.99 -4.71 11.54
CA ALA A 537 0.61 -5.11 10.19
C ALA A 537 -0.69 -4.43 9.73
N LEU A 538 -1.69 -4.37 10.62
CA LEU A 538 -2.95 -3.67 10.38
C LEU A 538 -2.75 -2.16 10.26
N TYR A 539 -1.95 -1.54 11.14
CA TYR A 539 -1.67 -0.10 11.09
C TYR A 539 -0.89 0.32 9.85
N ALA A 540 0.19 -0.38 9.49
CA ALA A 540 0.97 -0.10 8.28
C ALA A 540 0.14 -0.29 7.00
N THR A 541 -0.79 -1.26 6.98
CA THR A 541 -1.71 -1.46 5.86
C THR A 541 -2.80 -0.39 5.80
N ALA A 542 -3.31 0.08 6.94
CA ALA A 542 -4.22 1.22 7.00
C ALA A 542 -3.55 2.54 6.55
N LEU A 543 -2.30 2.77 6.95
CA LEU A 543 -1.47 3.88 6.45
C LEU A 543 -1.29 3.81 4.93
N TRP A 544 -1.05 2.62 4.37
CA TRP A 544 -0.92 2.43 2.93
C TRP A 544 -2.20 2.82 2.18
N PHE A 545 -3.36 2.34 2.64
CA PHE A 545 -4.64 2.68 2.00
C PHE A 545 -4.99 4.16 2.16
N SER A 546 -4.70 4.77 3.31
CA SER A 546 -4.88 6.22 3.53
C SER A 546 -3.96 7.06 2.62
N GLY A 547 -2.69 6.66 2.45
CA GLY A 547 -1.75 7.26 1.50
C GLY A 547 -2.04 6.99 0.01
N ASN A 548 -3.10 6.23 -0.27
CA ASN A 548 -3.67 5.97 -1.60
C ASN A 548 -5.12 6.51 -1.71
N ASP A 549 -5.52 7.44 -0.83
CA ASP A 549 -6.84 8.08 -0.74
C ASP A 549 -8.03 7.11 -0.49
N ASN A 550 -7.74 5.83 -0.24
CA ASN A 550 -8.73 4.79 0.03
C ASN A 550 -9.02 4.67 1.53
N ASN A 551 -9.53 5.77 2.09
CA ASN A 551 -9.83 5.90 3.51
C ASN A 551 -10.85 4.86 4.02
N SER A 552 -11.68 4.29 3.14
CA SER A 552 -12.62 3.22 3.47
C SER A 552 -11.94 1.88 3.75
N GLU A 553 -11.01 1.45 2.89
CA GLU A 553 -10.25 0.19 3.07
C GLU A 553 -9.22 0.33 4.21
N ALA A 554 -8.74 1.56 4.47
CA ALA A 554 -7.96 1.89 5.66
C ALA A 554 -8.75 1.67 6.96
N MET A 555 -9.93 2.29 7.08
CA MET A 555 -10.80 2.16 8.26
C MET A 555 -11.25 0.70 8.49
N ALA A 556 -11.64 0.00 7.41
CA ALA A 556 -12.00 -1.42 7.46
C ALA A 556 -10.82 -2.34 7.81
N THR A 557 -9.57 -1.88 7.66
CA THR A 557 -8.38 -2.59 8.13
C THR A 557 -8.15 -2.38 9.62
N LEU A 558 -8.33 -1.16 10.15
CA LEU A 558 -8.19 -0.88 11.58
C LEU A 558 -9.22 -1.65 12.44
N HIS A 559 -10.49 -1.67 12.02
CA HIS A 559 -11.56 -2.39 12.73
C HIS A 559 -11.47 -3.94 12.65
N ARG A 560 -10.42 -4.52 12.05
CA ARG A 560 -10.09 -5.95 12.25
C ARG A 560 -9.59 -6.23 13.67
N LEU A 561 -9.03 -5.20 14.32
CA LEU A 561 -8.67 -5.20 15.73
C LEU A 561 -9.75 -4.43 16.52
N PRO A 562 -10.22 -4.89 17.68
CA PRO A 562 -11.16 -4.13 18.51
C PRO A 562 -10.55 -2.80 18.99
N ASP A 563 -11.35 -1.73 19.02
CA ASP A 563 -10.93 -0.35 19.34
C ASP A 563 -10.17 -0.22 20.69
N ALA A 564 -10.44 -1.10 21.65
CA ALA A 564 -9.73 -1.19 22.93
C ALA A 564 -8.25 -1.59 22.78
N GLN A 565 -7.90 -2.34 21.72
CA GLN A 565 -6.55 -2.84 21.42
C GLN A 565 -5.76 -1.91 20.49
N TRP A 566 -6.38 -0.86 19.94
CA TRP A 566 -5.70 0.11 19.07
C TRP A 566 -4.56 0.84 19.82
N SER A 567 -3.47 1.14 19.11
CA SER A 567 -2.42 2.05 19.61
C SER A 567 -2.90 3.51 19.64
N SER A 568 -2.08 4.42 20.20
CA SER A 568 -2.24 5.87 20.01
C SER A 568 -2.40 6.24 18.54
N ASP A 569 -1.50 5.71 17.71
CA ASP A 569 -1.31 6.09 16.32
C ASP A 569 -2.45 5.53 15.44
N MET A 570 -2.95 4.33 15.76
CA MET A 570 -4.16 3.77 15.17
C MET A 570 -5.40 4.61 15.49
N ARG A 571 -5.52 5.12 16.73
CA ARG A 571 -6.63 6.02 17.11
C ARG A 571 -6.54 7.36 16.38
N GLU A 572 -5.34 7.97 16.32
CA GLU A 572 -5.14 9.23 15.61
C GLU A 572 -5.45 9.08 14.11
N LEU A 573 -4.97 8.00 13.48
CA LEU A 573 -5.31 7.67 12.10
C LEU A 573 -6.82 7.45 11.93
N ALA A 574 -7.47 6.69 12.83
CA ALA A 574 -8.91 6.46 12.76
C ALA A 574 -9.73 7.76 12.91
N ASP A 575 -9.36 8.66 13.82
CA ASP A 575 -10.07 9.92 14.02
C ASP A 575 -9.84 10.91 12.86
N ARG A 576 -8.65 10.89 12.25
CA ARG A 576 -8.37 11.59 10.99
C ARG A 576 -9.24 11.05 9.85
N LEU A 577 -9.25 9.72 9.66
CA LEU A 577 -10.07 9.04 8.65
C LEU A 577 -11.58 9.29 8.82
N LYS A 578 -12.09 9.35 10.07
CA LYS A 578 -13.48 9.73 10.37
C LYS A 578 -13.77 11.18 9.93
N GLN A 579 -12.85 12.11 10.19
CA GLN A 579 -12.99 13.49 9.70
C GLN A 579 -12.96 13.53 8.17
N ASP A 580 -12.01 12.85 7.52
CA ASP A 580 -11.94 12.76 6.05
C ASP A 580 -13.24 12.20 5.45
N GLN A 581 -13.83 11.16 6.07
CA GLN A 581 -15.10 10.60 5.63
C GLN A 581 -16.27 11.61 5.74
N ILE A 582 -16.32 12.42 6.79
CA ILE A 582 -17.35 13.47 6.96
C ILE A 582 -17.16 14.60 5.95
N PHE A 583 -15.92 15.02 5.68
CA PHE A 583 -15.61 16.04 4.68
C PHE A 583 -15.94 15.55 3.26
N ALA A 584 -15.54 14.32 2.90
CA ALA A 584 -15.90 13.70 1.63
C ALA A 584 -17.42 13.49 1.48
N GLN A 585 -18.14 13.19 2.57
CA GLN A 585 -19.61 13.13 2.56
C GLN A 585 -20.23 14.51 2.30
N ALA A 586 -19.68 15.58 2.87
CA ALA A 586 -20.13 16.94 2.59
C ALA A 586 -19.85 17.35 1.14
N GLU A 587 -18.66 17.05 0.61
CA GLU A 587 -18.33 17.25 -0.81
C GLU A 587 -19.25 16.46 -1.74
N ALA A 588 -19.55 15.20 -1.42
CA ALA A 588 -20.49 14.37 -2.20
C ALA A 588 -21.92 14.91 -2.15
N LEU A 589 -22.41 15.40 -1.00
CA LEU A 589 -23.70 16.09 -0.88
C LEU A 589 -23.72 17.36 -1.75
N ARG A 590 -22.65 18.15 -1.74
CA ARG A 590 -22.51 19.36 -2.58
C ARG A 590 -22.49 19.03 -4.07
N ALA A 591 -21.73 18.02 -4.48
CA ALA A 591 -21.70 17.52 -5.86
C ALA A 591 -23.06 16.95 -6.33
N ALA A 592 -23.86 16.41 -5.41
CA ALA A 592 -25.24 15.99 -5.67
C ALA A 592 -26.27 17.16 -5.64
N GLY A 593 -25.82 18.42 -5.57
CA GLY A 593 -26.67 19.61 -5.52
C GLY A 593 -27.31 19.90 -4.16
N GLN A 594 -26.94 19.18 -3.10
CA GLN A 594 -27.48 19.30 -1.75
C GLN A 594 -26.57 20.16 -0.83
N GLU A 595 -26.03 21.25 -1.36
CA GLU A 595 -25.03 22.10 -0.67
C GLU A 595 -25.51 22.62 0.70
N GLN A 596 -26.81 22.92 0.85
CA GLN A 596 -27.41 23.30 2.13
C GLN A 596 -27.23 22.23 3.23
N ALA A 597 -27.34 20.95 2.86
CA ALA A 597 -27.12 19.82 3.75
C ALA A 597 -25.62 19.60 4.04
N ALA A 598 -24.77 19.78 3.02
CA ALA A 598 -23.31 19.72 3.15
C ALA A 598 -22.78 20.78 4.14
N VAL A 599 -23.19 22.05 3.98
CA VAL A 599 -22.83 23.15 4.88
C VAL A 599 -23.34 22.89 6.30
N THR A 600 -24.52 22.29 6.45
CA THR A 600 -25.07 21.90 7.75
C THR A 600 -24.25 20.79 8.42
N LEU A 601 -23.88 19.74 7.67
CA LEU A 601 -23.05 18.64 8.15
C LEU A 601 -21.67 19.13 8.63
N LEU A 602 -21.05 20.06 7.89
CA LEU A 602 -19.78 20.69 8.29
C LEU A 602 -19.95 21.57 9.53
N ARG A 603 -20.99 22.41 9.61
CA ARG A 603 -21.23 23.29 10.77
C ARG A 603 -21.54 22.54 12.07
N GLN A 604 -21.98 21.28 11.98
CA GLN A 604 -22.12 20.38 13.13
C GLN A 604 -20.78 19.84 13.66
N GLN A 605 -19.68 19.93 12.89
CA GLN A 605 -18.36 19.47 13.34
C GLN A 605 -17.69 20.48 14.27
N PRO A 606 -16.79 20.02 15.17
CA PRO A 606 -15.95 20.90 15.99
C PRO A 606 -15.21 21.96 15.18
N VAL A 607 -14.88 23.08 15.83
CA VAL A 607 -14.19 24.21 15.19
C VAL A 607 -12.77 23.78 14.77
N SER A 608 -12.49 23.81 13.46
CA SER A 608 -11.18 23.49 12.91
C SER A 608 -10.87 24.34 11.68
N THR A 609 -9.58 24.61 11.44
CA THR A 609 -9.14 25.42 10.29
C THR A 609 -9.63 24.85 8.96
N ARG A 610 -9.57 23.52 8.76
CA ARG A 610 -10.02 22.86 7.53
C ARG A 610 -11.53 23.05 7.29
N ARG A 611 -12.35 22.98 8.35
CA ARG A 611 -13.80 23.23 8.27
C ARG A 611 -14.09 24.66 7.85
N ASP A 612 -13.41 25.61 8.50
CA ASP A 612 -13.66 27.04 8.31
C ASP A 612 -13.14 27.52 6.94
N LEU A 613 -11.99 27.01 6.48
CA LEU A 613 -11.48 27.22 5.12
C LEU A 613 -12.45 26.66 4.06
N MET A 614 -12.87 25.40 4.18
CA MET A 614 -13.76 24.80 3.18
C MET A 614 -15.11 25.51 3.09
N LEU A 615 -15.64 26.02 4.21
CA LEU A 615 -16.85 26.86 4.21
C LEU A 615 -16.61 28.23 3.55
N ALA A 616 -15.43 28.83 3.72
CA ALA A 616 -15.04 30.09 3.07
C ALA A 616 -14.82 29.91 1.55
N ASP A 617 -14.13 28.85 1.14
CA ASP A 617 -13.91 28.48 -0.27
C ASP A 617 -15.25 28.24 -0.97
N TRP A 618 -16.17 27.49 -0.35
CA TRP A 618 -17.51 27.28 -0.91
C TRP A 618 -18.33 28.57 -0.98
N ALA A 619 -18.19 29.50 -0.02
CA ALA A 619 -18.82 30.82 -0.10
C ALA A 619 -18.24 31.65 -1.24
N LEU A 620 -16.93 31.62 -1.46
CA LEU A 620 -16.27 32.31 -2.57
C LEU A 620 -16.75 31.76 -3.93
N GLU A 621 -16.85 30.44 -4.07
CA GLU A 621 -17.38 29.77 -5.27
C GLU A 621 -18.87 30.08 -5.55
N ARG A 622 -19.69 30.28 -4.50
CA ARG A 622 -21.08 30.78 -4.65
C ARG A 622 -21.16 32.26 -5.02
N GLY A 623 -20.04 32.98 -5.07
CA GLY A 623 -19.98 34.43 -5.28
C GLY A 623 -20.27 35.26 -4.02
N GLU A 624 -20.38 34.63 -2.85
CA GLU A 624 -20.58 35.27 -1.53
C GLU A 624 -19.26 35.83 -0.98
N ALA A 625 -18.46 36.47 -1.84
CA ALA A 625 -17.07 36.86 -1.55
C ALA A 625 -16.92 37.78 -0.32
N GLN A 626 -17.95 38.54 0.05
CA GLN A 626 -17.96 39.35 1.28
C GLN A 626 -18.06 38.49 2.55
N GLN A 627 -18.74 37.34 2.50
CA GLN A 627 -18.76 36.37 3.61
C GLN A 627 -17.44 35.59 3.63
N ALA A 628 -16.99 35.07 2.49
CA ALA A 628 -15.72 34.36 2.37
C ALA A 628 -14.55 35.20 2.92
N LEU A 629 -14.49 36.49 2.59
CA LEU A 629 -13.52 37.44 3.13
C LEU A 629 -13.51 37.48 4.67
N ALA A 630 -14.67 37.47 5.31
CA ALA A 630 -14.80 37.45 6.77
C ALA A 630 -14.41 36.09 7.36
N ASP A 631 -14.79 34.98 6.72
CA ASP A 631 -14.47 33.62 7.16
C ASP A 631 -12.94 33.35 7.07
N TYR A 632 -12.27 33.78 5.99
CA TYR A 632 -10.80 33.74 5.90
C TYR A 632 -10.11 34.65 6.95
N GLN A 633 -10.66 35.84 7.22
CA GLN A 633 -10.15 36.72 8.28
C GLN A 633 -10.31 36.09 9.68
N LEU A 634 -11.38 35.33 9.92
CA LEU A 634 -11.58 34.57 11.15
C LEU A 634 -10.59 33.40 11.29
N VAL A 635 -10.13 32.78 10.19
CA VAL A 635 -9.00 31.83 10.23
C VAL A 635 -7.70 32.58 10.56
N LEU A 636 -7.38 33.66 9.86
CA LEU A 636 -6.15 34.44 10.06
C LEU A 636 -6.04 35.06 11.47
N SER A 637 -7.16 35.43 12.09
CA SER A 637 -7.15 35.93 13.49
C SER A 637 -6.75 34.87 14.53
N ARG A 638 -6.82 33.58 14.18
CA ARG A 638 -6.38 32.44 15.02
C ARG A 638 -5.03 31.88 14.56
N GLN A 639 -4.72 31.97 13.27
CA GLN A 639 -3.50 31.47 12.64
C GLN A 639 -2.98 32.52 11.62
N PRO A 640 -2.23 33.54 12.05
CA PRO A 640 -1.78 34.63 11.17
C PRO A 640 -0.95 34.16 9.97
N ASP A 641 -0.16 33.10 10.16
CA ASP A 641 0.74 32.52 9.15
C ASP A 641 0.04 31.49 8.23
N ASN A 642 -1.30 31.35 8.29
CA ASN A 642 -2.03 30.40 7.47
C ASN A 642 -2.06 30.84 5.99
N GLY A 643 -1.21 30.22 5.17
CA GLY A 643 -1.04 30.57 3.75
C GLY A 643 -2.31 30.45 2.91
N ASP A 644 -3.11 29.41 3.12
CA ASP A 644 -4.37 29.19 2.38
C ASP A 644 -5.41 30.26 2.73
N ALA A 645 -5.54 30.62 4.01
CA ALA A 645 -6.42 31.71 4.43
C ALA A 645 -5.94 33.09 3.93
N ALA A 646 -4.62 33.32 3.92
CA ALA A 646 -4.02 34.55 3.40
C ALA A 646 -4.31 34.73 1.90
N LEU A 647 -4.25 33.63 1.15
CA LEU A 647 -4.51 33.53 -0.28
C LEU A 647 -6.01 33.61 -0.62
N GLY A 648 -6.87 32.86 0.08
CA GLY A 648 -8.32 32.95 -0.08
C GLY A 648 -8.86 34.34 0.23
N ARG A 649 -8.31 35.03 1.25
CA ARG A 649 -8.58 36.45 1.53
C ARG A 649 -8.25 37.34 0.33
N ILE A 650 -7.15 37.08 -0.38
CA ILE A 650 -6.77 37.83 -1.59
C ILE A 650 -7.75 37.55 -2.73
N GLU A 651 -8.10 36.29 -2.98
CA GLU A 651 -9.05 35.89 -4.02
C GLU A 651 -10.45 36.48 -3.75
N ALA A 652 -10.90 36.52 -2.49
CA ALA A 652 -12.12 37.21 -2.08
C ALA A 652 -12.06 38.73 -2.32
N LEU A 653 -10.93 39.39 -2.04
CA LEU A 653 -10.73 40.81 -2.37
C LEU A 653 -10.73 41.07 -3.89
N VAL A 654 -10.17 40.15 -4.68
CA VAL A 654 -10.24 40.18 -6.16
C VAL A 654 -11.69 40.05 -6.64
N ALA A 655 -12.44 39.06 -6.14
CA ALA A 655 -13.85 38.87 -6.50
C ALA A 655 -14.72 40.09 -6.14
N LEU A 656 -14.43 40.76 -5.02
CA LEU A 656 -15.05 42.02 -4.60
C LEU A 656 -14.57 43.26 -5.37
N GLN A 657 -13.70 43.11 -6.39
CA GLN A 657 -13.06 44.21 -7.13
C GLN A 657 -12.24 45.18 -6.27
N ARG A 658 -11.84 44.77 -5.05
CA ARG A 658 -11.03 45.55 -4.08
C ARG A 658 -9.54 45.44 -4.42
N THR A 659 -9.19 45.71 -5.68
CA THR A 659 -7.89 45.44 -6.30
C THR A 659 -6.69 46.07 -5.57
N ARG A 660 -6.87 47.26 -4.97
CA ARG A 660 -5.82 47.91 -4.15
C ARG A 660 -5.48 47.10 -2.90
N GLU A 661 -6.49 46.59 -2.20
CA GLU A 661 -6.32 45.81 -0.98
C GLU A 661 -5.81 44.40 -1.30
N ALA A 662 -6.31 43.79 -2.37
CA ALA A 662 -5.76 42.54 -2.89
C ALA A 662 -4.25 42.67 -3.23
N ARG A 663 -3.86 43.75 -3.91
CA ARG A 663 -2.45 44.03 -4.25
C ARG A 663 -1.59 44.28 -3.00
N GLN A 664 -2.11 44.99 -2.00
CA GLN A 664 -1.42 45.19 -0.72
C GLN A 664 -1.26 43.88 0.05
N ALA A 665 -2.29 43.04 0.08
CA ALA A 665 -2.23 41.72 0.71
C ALA A 665 -1.24 40.77 0.00
N LEU A 666 -1.19 40.79 -1.34
CA LEU A 666 -0.19 40.08 -2.16
C LEU A 666 1.25 40.57 -1.91
N MET A 667 1.46 41.87 -1.63
CA MET A 667 2.77 42.41 -1.25
C MET A 667 3.22 42.02 0.16
N LEU A 668 2.28 41.70 1.05
CA LEU A 668 2.53 41.33 2.45
C LEU A 668 2.53 39.80 2.67
N GLN A 669 2.22 39.01 1.65
CA GLN A 669 2.24 37.56 1.73
C GLN A 669 3.71 37.07 1.64
N PRO A 670 4.22 36.28 2.61
CA PRO A 670 5.53 35.67 2.49
C PRO A 670 5.54 34.68 1.31
N PRO A 671 6.69 34.47 0.63
CA PRO A 671 6.76 33.60 -0.55
C PRO A 671 6.40 32.15 -0.19
N VAL A 672 5.27 31.67 -0.72
CA VAL A 672 4.65 30.39 -0.33
C VAL A 672 5.30 29.22 -1.07
N GLN A 673 6.57 28.93 -0.78
CA GLN A 673 7.31 27.76 -1.29
C GLN A 673 6.77 26.40 -0.76
N ALA A 674 5.49 26.32 -0.38
CA ALA A 674 4.83 25.14 0.15
C ALA A 674 4.23 24.24 -0.95
N SER A 675 3.61 24.81 -2.00
CA SER A 675 3.07 24.02 -3.11
C SER A 675 2.96 24.79 -4.42
N VAL A 676 3.12 24.05 -5.52
CA VAL A 676 2.96 24.56 -6.91
C VAL A 676 1.55 25.10 -7.16
N ASN A 677 0.52 24.57 -6.50
CA ASN A 677 -0.86 25.03 -6.64
C ASN A 677 -1.13 26.35 -5.88
N ALA A 678 -0.53 26.55 -4.70
CA ALA A 678 -0.64 27.80 -3.96
C ALA A 678 0.05 28.96 -4.70
N ASP A 679 1.26 28.73 -5.21
CA ASP A 679 1.98 29.69 -6.06
C ASP A 679 1.21 29.99 -7.38
N ARG A 680 0.59 28.99 -8.02
CA ARG A 680 -0.30 29.18 -9.20
C ARG A 680 -1.46 30.13 -8.90
N ARG A 681 -2.14 29.93 -7.77
CA ARG A 681 -3.23 30.80 -7.29
C ARG A 681 -2.72 32.22 -7.03
N ALA A 682 -1.54 32.38 -6.42
CA ALA A 682 -0.92 33.69 -6.22
C ALA A 682 -0.59 34.40 -7.54
N ALA A 683 -0.08 33.68 -8.55
CA ALA A 683 0.19 34.23 -9.88
C ALA A 683 -1.10 34.68 -10.60
N LEU A 684 -2.17 33.89 -10.51
CA LEU A 684 -3.51 34.28 -10.99
C LEU A 684 -4.05 35.52 -10.26
N ALA A 685 -3.85 35.64 -8.95
CA ALA A 685 -4.23 36.83 -8.20
C ALA A 685 -3.43 38.07 -8.62
N TRP A 686 -2.12 37.94 -8.90
CA TRP A 686 -1.32 39.03 -9.49
C TRP A 686 -1.82 39.45 -10.88
N GLN A 687 -2.20 38.50 -11.74
CA GLN A 687 -2.84 38.77 -13.02
C GLN A 687 -4.17 39.54 -12.83
N ALA A 688 -5.00 39.10 -11.89
CA ALA A 688 -6.32 39.70 -11.65
C ALA A 688 -6.26 41.12 -11.04
N VAL A 689 -5.19 41.48 -10.31
CA VAL A 689 -4.94 42.88 -9.90
C VAL A 689 -4.20 43.70 -10.96
N GLY A 690 -4.01 43.17 -12.17
CA GLY A 690 -3.44 43.86 -13.34
C GLY A 690 -1.90 43.84 -13.43
N GLU A 691 -1.21 43.10 -12.57
CA GLU A 691 0.27 43.02 -12.54
C GLU A 691 0.74 41.83 -13.41
N THR A 692 0.33 41.80 -14.68
CA THR A 692 0.52 40.66 -15.61
C THR A 692 1.99 40.28 -15.81
N THR A 693 2.92 41.24 -15.77
CA THR A 693 4.37 40.99 -15.83
C THR A 693 4.87 40.21 -14.61
N ARG A 694 4.32 40.46 -13.41
CA ARG A 694 4.65 39.68 -12.20
C ARG A 694 4.11 38.27 -12.30
N ALA A 695 2.86 38.13 -12.75
CA ALA A 695 2.24 36.84 -12.98
C ALA A 695 3.06 35.99 -13.98
N ALA A 696 3.50 36.57 -15.10
CA ALA A 696 4.32 35.87 -16.09
C ALA A 696 5.69 35.44 -15.54
N ALA A 697 6.34 36.28 -14.74
CA ALA A 697 7.59 35.93 -14.05
C ALA A 697 7.40 34.74 -13.07
N GLN A 698 6.30 34.73 -12.31
CA GLN A 698 5.96 33.61 -11.42
C GLN A 698 5.58 32.35 -12.20
N PHE A 699 4.80 32.46 -13.28
CA PHE A 699 4.49 31.33 -14.16
C PHE A 699 5.76 30.75 -14.83
N THR A 700 6.77 31.56 -15.12
CA THR A 700 8.04 31.08 -15.67
C THR A 700 8.77 30.13 -14.71
N ASP A 701 8.89 30.50 -13.44
CA ASP A 701 9.45 29.64 -12.38
C ASP A 701 8.56 28.41 -12.12
N LEU A 702 7.24 28.61 -12.03
CA LEU A 702 6.27 27.53 -11.83
C LEU A 702 6.34 26.47 -12.93
N LYS A 703 6.54 26.86 -14.19
CA LYS A 703 6.69 25.91 -15.29
C LYS A 703 7.97 25.09 -15.18
N GLN A 704 9.07 25.68 -14.70
CA GLN A 704 10.30 24.93 -14.43
C GLN A 704 10.10 23.92 -13.28
N ARG A 705 9.47 24.33 -12.18
CA ARG A 705 9.15 23.43 -11.05
C ARG A 705 8.13 22.34 -11.44
N ALA A 706 7.11 22.67 -12.23
CA ALA A 706 6.10 21.71 -12.69
C ALA A 706 6.62 20.75 -13.77
N ALA A 707 7.63 21.15 -14.56
CA ALA A 707 8.21 20.31 -15.62
C ALA A 707 8.77 18.99 -15.08
N VAL A 708 9.41 18.99 -13.91
CA VAL A 708 10.00 17.79 -13.29
C VAL A 708 8.99 16.89 -12.53
N LEU A 709 7.78 17.36 -12.28
CA LEU A 709 6.73 16.57 -11.62
C LEU A 709 6.17 15.46 -12.55
N PRO A 710 5.69 14.32 -12.02
CA PRO A 710 4.91 13.37 -12.80
C PRO A 710 3.59 14.00 -13.33
N PRO A 711 2.94 13.40 -14.34
CA PRO A 711 1.61 13.81 -14.80
C PRO A 711 0.61 13.89 -13.63
N SER A 712 -0.02 15.04 -13.45
CA SER A 712 -0.93 15.33 -12.33
C SER A 712 -1.85 16.51 -12.67
N GLN A 713 -2.93 16.64 -11.91
CA GLN A 713 -3.86 17.76 -12.03
C GLN A 713 -3.16 19.11 -11.80
N ASP A 714 -2.34 19.24 -10.75
CA ASP A 714 -1.61 20.49 -10.47
C ASP A 714 -0.65 20.88 -11.60
N LYS A 715 0.10 19.92 -12.15
CA LYS A 715 0.96 20.15 -13.31
C LYS A 715 0.14 20.64 -14.51
N ALA A 716 -0.99 20.01 -14.80
CA ALA A 716 -1.88 20.43 -15.89
C ALA A 716 -2.48 21.83 -15.66
N LEU A 717 -2.85 22.18 -14.42
CA LEU A 717 -3.37 23.51 -14.08
C LEU A 717 -2.34 24.61 -14.27
N VAL A 718 -1.07 24.40 -13.88
CA VAL A 718 0.01 25.39 -14.11
C VAL A 718 0.15 25.72 -15.59
N PHE A 719 0.31 24.70 -16.45
CA PHE A 719 0.49 24.93 -17.88
C PHE A 719 -0.77 25.48 -18.56
N ARG A 720 -1.98 25.10 -18.13
CA ARG A 720 -3.23 25.71 -18.65
C ARG A 720 -3.29 27.20 -18.32
N ASP A 721 -3.06 27.55 -17.06
CA ASP A 721 -3.27 28.92 -16.59
C ASP A 721 -2.14 29.85 -17.06
N ALA A 722 -0.92 29.32 -17.26
CA ALA A 722 0.14 30.00 -18.01
C ALA A 722 -0.26 30.25 -19.47
N ALA A 723 -0.75 29.24 -20.20
CA ALA A 723 -1.21 29.40 -21.59
C ALA A 723 -2.34 30.44 -21.73
N ARG A 724 -3.23 30.55 -20.74
CA ARG A 724 -4.28 31.59 -20.68
C ARG A 724 -3.68 32.99 -20.52
N LEU A 725 -2.66 33.15 -19.67
CA LEU A 725 -1.93 34.42 -19.53
C LEU A 725 -1.14 34.76 -20.80
N GLU A 726 -0.47 33.79 -21.42
CA GLU A 726 0.29 33.97 -22.67
C GLU A 726 -0.61 34.35 -23.84
N GLY A 727 -1.80 33.73 -23.95
CA GLY A 727 -2.84 34.14 -24.89
C GLY A 727 -3.29 35.58 -24.67
N ALA A 728 -3.53 35.99 -23.43
CA ALA A 728 -3.86 37.37 -23.07
C ALA A 728 -2.70 38.36 -23.31
N GLN A 729 -1.45 37.89 -23.36
CA GLN A 729 -0.26 38.65 -23.75
C GLN A 729 0.09 38.52 -25.25
N GLN A 730 -0.83 38.03 -26.09
CA GLN A 730 -0.65 37.86 -27.54
C GLN A 730 0.56 36.97 -27.93
N GLN A 731 0.84 35.93 -27.14
CA GLN A 731 1.90 34.93 -27.38
C GLN A 731 1.31 33.54 -27.70
N PRO A 732 0.56 33.39 -28.81
CA PRO A 732 -0.25 32.20 -29.08
C PRO A 732 0.57 30.92 -29.30
N GLU A 733 1.78 31.01 -29.84
CA GLU A 733 2.65 29.84 -30.05
C GLU A 733 3.14 29.22 -28.74
N GLN A 734 3.46 30.08 -27.75
CA GLN A 734 3.84 29.64 -26.40
C GLN A 734 2.62 29.01 -25.70
N ALA A 735 1.46 29.68 -25.76
CA ALA A 735 0.22 29.15 -25.22
C ALA A 735 -0.16 27.79 -25.83
N LEU A 736 0.00 27.58 -27.13
CA LEU A 736 -0.23 26.27 -27.78
C LEU A 736 0.83 25.21 -27.44
N ALA A 737 2.04 25.60 -27.03
CA ALA A 737 3.05 24.69 -26.50
C ALA A 737 2.70 24.28 -25.06
N ASP A 738 2.31 25.22 -24.22
CA ASP A 738 1.88 25.01 -22.84
C ASP A 738 0.57 24.20 -22.75
N TYR A 739 -0.45 24.51 -23.56
CA TYR A 739 -1.67 23.68 -23.64
C TYR A 739 -1.35 22.23 -24.00
N ARG A 740 -0.33 21.97 -24.83
CA ARG A 740 0.14 20.60 -25.12
C ARG A 740 0.80 19.94 -23.89
N GLN A 741 1.54 20.69 -23.07
CA GLN A 741 2.05 20.20 -21.79
C GLN A 741 0.91 19.89 -20.82
N ALA A 742 -0.09 20.76 -20.73
CA ALA A 742 -1.25 20.60 -19.87
C ALA A 742 -2.15 19.42 -20.29
N MET A 743 -2.39 19.24 -21.59
CA MET A 743 -3.02 18.05 -22.17
C MET A 743 -2.26 16.78 -21.78
N THR A 744 -0.94 16.75 -22.03
CA THR A 744 -0.11 15.59 -21.70
C THR A 744 -0.13 15.28 -20.19
N ALA A 745 -0.06 16.31 -19.33
CA ALA A 745 -0.09 16.17 -17.88
C ALA A 745 -1.45 15.70 -17.33
N SER A 746 -2.56 16.02 -18.00
CA SER A 746 -3.91 15.50 -17.68
C SER A 746 -4.23 14.15 -18.33
N GLY A 747 -3.32 13.60 -19.15
CA GLY A 747 -3.53 12.32 -19.84
C GLY A 747 -4.38 12.41 -21.11
N ILE A 748 -4.47 13.59 -21.74
CA ILE A 748 -4.92 13.75 -23.12
C ILE A 748 -3.72 13.49 -24.04
N ASP A 749 -3.83 12.55 -24.98
CA ASP A 749 -2.74 12.29 -25.93
C ASP A 749 -2.67 13.36 -27.02
N SER A 750 -1.79 14.33 -26.82
CA SER A 750 -1.51 15.44 -27.74
C SER A 750 -0.20 15.28 -28.52
N ARG A 751 0.32 14.05 -28.67
CA ARG A 751 1.56 13.76 -29.42
C ARG A 751 1.41 13.86 -30.94
N GLY A 752 0.19 13.73 -31.45
CA GLY A 752 -0.16 13.89 -32.87
C GLY A 752 -0.58 15.32 -33.24
N ASN A 753 -1.52 15.44 -34.20
CA ASN A 753 -2.15 16.72 -34.51
C ASN A 753 -2.94 17.24 -33.29
N ILE A 754 -2.49 18.35 -32.69
CA ILE A 754 -3.11 18.93 -31.49
C ILE A 754 -4.59 19.28 -31.73
N SER A 755 -4.98 19.70 -32.94
CA SER A 755 -6.39 19.96 -33.24
C SER A 755 -7.26 18.70 -33.19
N ARG A 756 -6.72 17.50 -33.47
CA ARG A 756 -7.47 16.25 -33.25
C ARG A 756 -7.66 15.97 -31.75
N ALA A 757 -6.71 16.38 -30.91
CA ALA A 757 -6.78 16.21 -29.46
C ALA A 757 -7.82 17.13 -28.79
N THR A 758 -8.31 18.18 -29.46
CA THR A 758 -9.36 19.08 -28.94
C THR A 758 -10.79 18.57 -29.12
N ARG A 759 -11.01 17.44 -29.80
CA ARG A 759 -12.36 16.85 -29.95
C ARG A 759 -12.99 16.52 -28.59
N ASN A 760 -14.25 16.89 -28.40
CA ASN A 760 -14.97 16.58 -27.16
C ASN A 760 -15.00 15.07 -26.86
N ASN A 761 -15.00 14.76 -25.56
CA ASN A 761 -15.20 13.42 -25.03
C ASN A 761 -16.18 13.48 -23.86
N PRO A 762 -17.35 12.83 -23.93
CA PRO A 762 -18.32 12.84 -22.82
C PRO A 762 -17.78 12.27 -21.50
N GLN A 763 -16.71 11.46 -21.53
CA GLN A 763 -16.05 10.89 -20.34
C GLN A 763 -14.98 11.81 -19.72
N ASP A 764 -14.72 12.98 -20.30
CA ASP A 764 -13.77 13.94 -19.73
C ASP A 764 -14.36 14.66 -18.50
N ASP A 765 -13.50 14.89 -17.51
CA ASP A 765 -13.72 15.81 -16.40
C ASP A 765 -13.68 17.30 -16.84
N TRP A 766 -13.97 18.19 -15.90
CA TRP A 766 -14.00 19.64 -16.11
C TRP A 766 -12.67 20.22 -16.63
N LEU A 767 -11.53 19.70 -16.17
CA LEU A 767 -10.21 20.19 -16.55
C LEU A 767 -9.90 19.77 -17.99
N LYS A 768 -10.10 18.50 -18.33
CA LYS A 768 -9.92 17.99 -19.70
C LYS A 768 -10.84 18.67 -20.70
N ARG A 769 -12.12 18.90 -20.34
CA ARG A 769 -13.05 19.71 -21.14
C ARG A 769 -12.54 21.14 -21.33
N SER A 770 -12.07 21.81 -20.27
CA SER A 770 -11.50 23.16 -20.38
C SER A 770 -10.27 23.19 -21.30
N LEU A 771 -9.35 22.23 -21.14
CA LEU A 771 -8.15 22.12 -21.96
C LEU A 771 -8.48 21.95 -23.45
N ARG A 772 -9.48 21.13 -23.77
CA ARG A 772 -9.91 20.94 -25.16
C ARG A 772 -10.59 22.17 -25.75
N SER A 773 -11.48 22.84 -25.01
CA SER A 773 -12.11 24.09 -25.49
C SER A 773 -11.07 25.19 -25.66
N ASP A 774 -10.35 25.55 -24.58
CA ASP A 774 -9.35 26.62 -24.59
C ASP A 774 -8.34 26.46 -25.74
N THR A 775 -7.88 25.23 -25.99
CA THR A 775 -6.97 24.90 -27.10
C THR A 775 -7.66 24.94 -28.46
N ALA A 776 -8.91 24.48 -28.59
CA ALA A 776 -9.69 24.59 -29.83
C ALA A 776 -9.91 26.04 -30.22
N ASP A 777 -10.32 26.86 -29.25
CA ASP A 777 -10.71 28.25 -29.43
C ASP A 777 -9.47 29.09 -29.81
N LEU A 778 -8.35 28.94 -29.09
CA LEU A 778 -7.08 29.57 -29.48
C LEU A 778 -6.60 29.10 -30.86
N TYR A 779 -6.63 27.79 -31.13
CA TYR A 779 -6.14 27.25 -32.41
C TYR A 779 -7.00 27.75 -33.60
N ARG A 780 -8.31 27.91 -33.43
CA ARG A 780 -9.24 28.46 -34.44
C ARG A 780 -9.17 29.99 -34.56
N GLN A 781 -8.84 30.69 -33.48
CA GLN A 781 -8.57 32.14 -33.50
C GLN A 781 -7.33 32.44 -34.36
N GLN A 782 -6.27 31.65 -34.21
CA GLN A 782 -5.02 31.77 -34.99
C GLN A 782 -5.11 31.21 -36.43
N GLN A 783 -6.25 30.63 -36.81
CA GLN A 783 -6.38 29.98 -38.10
C GLN A 783 -6.73 30.96 -39.22
N THR A 784 -5.83 31.09 -40.20
CA THR A 784 -6.15 31.73 -41.48
C THR A 784 -7.09 30.83 -42.29
N THR A 785 -8.20 31.38 -42.78
CA THR A 785 -9.15 30.67 -43.64
C THR A 785 -9.45 31.46 -44.91
N LEU A 786 -9.82 30.74 -45.97
CA LEU A 786 -10.30 31.27 -47.23
C LEU A 786 -11.56 30.51 -47.62
N THR A 787 -12.69 31.20 -47.71
CA THR A 787 -13.97 30.58 -48.08
C THR A 787 -14.45 31.18 -49.40
N VAL A 788 -14.77 30.30 -50.36
CA VAL A 788 -15.48 30.63 -51.61
C VAL A 788 -16.88 30.06 -51.50
N GLN A 789 -17.91 30.86 -51.77
CA GLN A 789 -19.30 30.40 -51.80
C GLN A 789 -20.02 30.95 -53.03
N GLN A 790 -20.80 30.11 -53.69
CA GLN A 790 -21.89 30.55 -54.56
C GLN A 790 -23.19 30.48 -53.77
N ASP A 791 -23.96 31.56 -53.80
CA ASP A 791 -25.38 31.57 -53.44
C ASP A 791 -26.24 31.90 -54.67
N TYR A 792 -27.46 31.38 -54.66
CA TYR A 792 -28.54 31.73 -55.58
C TYR A 792 -29.79 32.01 -54.76
N SER A 793 -30.30 33.23 -54.85
CA SER A 793 -31.53 33.63 -54.18
C SER A 793 -32.66 33.92 -55.18
N ARG A 794 -33.89 33.60 -54.78
CA ARG A 794 -35.09 33.83 -55.58
C ARG A 794 -36.28 34.28 -54.73
N ASN A 795 -37.01 35.27 -55.23
CA ASN A 795 -38.37 35.59 -54.81
C ASN A 795 -39.25 35.78 -56.07
N SER A 796 -40.32 35.01 -56.22
CA SER A 796 -41.15 35.02 -57.42
C SER A 796 -42.10 36.23 -57.46
N GLY A 797 -42.15 36.93 -58.59
CA GLY A 797 -42.97 38.13 -58.75
C GLY A 797 -43.35 38.43 -60.20
N THR A 798 -43.54 39.71 -60.53
CA THR A 798 -43.93 40.14 -61.88
C THR A 798 -42.69 40.51 -62.70
N GLY A 799 -42.61 40.02 -63.94
CA GLY A 799 -41.47 40.29 -64.83
C GLY A 799 -41.26 41.79 -65.08
N GLY A 800 -40.02 42.24 -64.90
CA GLY A 800 -39.60 43.64 -64.96
C GLY A 800 -39.79 44.40 -63.65
N ILE A 801 -40.66 43.94 -62.75
CA ILE A 801 -41.01 44.62 -61.50
C ILE A 801 -40.34 43.94 -60.30
N SER A 802 -40.65 42.65 -60.10
CA SER A 802 -40.43 41.94 -58.84
C SER A 802 -40.15 40.44 -58.96
N ASP A 803 -40.01 39.85 -60.16
CA ASP A 803 -39.50 38.48 -60.31
C ASP A 803 -37.98 38.45 -60.04
N PHE A 804 -37.65 38.44 -58.75
CA PHE A 804 -36.31 38.65 -58.24
C PHE A 804 -35.49 37.37 -58.26
N THR A 805 -34.33 37.46 -58.90
CA THR A 805 -33.26 36.46 -58.80
C THR A 805 -31.93 37.17 -58.59
N ALA A 806 -31.11 36.69 -57.67
CA ALA A 806 -29.72 37.10 -57.56
C ALA A 806 -28.78 35.89 -57.54
N HIS A 807 -27.62 36.03 -58.18
CA HIS A 807 -26.48 35.13 -58.04
C HIS A 807 -25.39 35.89 -57.30
N THR A 808 -24.88 35.33 -56.21
CA THR A 808 -23.88 35.99 -55.37
C THR A 808 -22.68 35.09 -55.16
N THR A 809 -21.56 35.44 -55.81
CA THR A 809 -20.27 34.76 -55.68
C THR A 809 -19.44 35.49 -54.63
N MET A 810 -19.20 34.83 -53.50
CA MET A 810 -18.56 35.39 -52.31
C MET A 810 -17.15 34.82 -52.13
N LEU A 811 -16.18 35.70 -51.92
CA LEU A 811 -14.83 35.35 -51.49
C LEU A 811 -14.54 36.06 -50.17
N GLN A 812 -14.31 35.30 -49.10
CA GLN A 812 -13.88 35.84 -47.81
C GLN A 812 -12.53 35.24 -47.41
N ALA A 813 -11.53 36.10 -47.24
CA ALA A 813 -10.24 35.78 -46.63
C ALA A 813 -10.23 36.29 -45.19
N GLU A 814 -9.80 35.49 -44.23
CA GLU A 814 -9.87 35.81 -42.81
C GLU A 814 -8.62 35.34 -42.07
N HIS A 815 -8.07 36.18 -41.19
CA HIS A 815 -6.74 36.03 -40.58
C HIS A 815 -6.75 36.53 -39.12
N PRO A 816 -6.01 35.92 -38.18
CA PRO A 816 -5.82 36.48 -36.84
C PRO A 816 -5.29 37.91 -36.88
N PHE A 817 -5.84 38.78 -36.04
CA PHE A 817 -5.32 40.14 -35.85
C PHE A 817 -5.65 40.63 -34.44
N ALA A 818 -4.63 41.04 -33.68
CA ALA A 818 -4.73 41.31 -32.25
C ALA A 818 -5.39 40.14 -31.50
N ASP A 819 -6.43 40.41 -30.71
CA ASP A 819 -7.21 39.43 -29.94
C ASP A 819 -8.44 38.88 -30.69
N GLY A 820 -8.56 39.15 -31.99
CA GLY A 820 -9.67 38.70 -32.84
C GLY A 820 -9.23 38.19 -34.20
N ARG A 821 -10.15 38.19 -35.16
CA ARG A 821 -9.85 37.91 -36.58
C ARG A 821 -10.32 39.05 -37.45
N GLY A 822 -9.47 39.50 -38.36
CA GLY A 822 -9.79 40.43 -39.43
C GLY A 822 -10.17 39.70 -40.70
N PHE A 823 -11.17 40.19 -41.43
CA PHE A 823 -11.59 39.65 -42.72
C PHE A 823 -11.55 40.71 -43.83
N VAL A 824 -11.28 40.26 -45.05
CA VAL A 824 -11.45 41.00 -46.30
C VAL A 824 -12.36 40.17 -47.20
N ARG A 825 -13.30 40.84 -47.86
CA ARG A 825 -14.42 40.19 -48.53
C ARG A 825 -14.82 40.86 -49.84
N LEU A 826 -15.11 40.03 -50.83
CA LEU A 826 -15.59 40.41 -52.16
C LEU A 826 -16.87 39.62 -52.46
N ASP A 827 -17.98 40.32 -52.72
CA ASP A 827 -19.23 39.70 -53.15
C ASP A 827 -19.57 40.22 -54.55
N ARG A 828 -19.33 39.42 -55.60
CA ARG A 828 -19.90 39.71 -56.92
C ARG A 828 -21.37 39.34 -56.90
N VAL A 829 -22.23 40.26 -57.32
CA VAL A 829 -23.68 40.09 -57.37
C VAL A 829 -24.19 40.39 -58.77
N ASP A 830 -24.90 39.44 -59.34
CA ASP A 830 -25.65 39.55 -60.59
C ASP A 830 -27.15 39.45 -60.26
N VAL A 831 -27.91 40.54 -60.40
CA VAL A 831 -29.32 40.64 -59.97
C VAL A 831 -30.28 40.92 -61.14
N SER A 832 -31.49 40.38 -61.09
CA SER A 832 -32.54 40.64 -62.08
C SER A 832 -33.93 40.68 -61.45
N ALA A 833 -34.82 41.49 -62.04
CA ALA A 833 -36.27 41.49 -61.80
C ALA A 833 -37.07 40.93 -62.99
N GLY A 834 -36.40 40.31 -63.97
CA GLY A 834 -37.03 39.76 -65.17
C GLY A 834 -37.18 40.75 -66.33
N THR A 835 -38.23 40.58 -67.13
CA THR A 835 -38.54 41.39 -68.34
C THR A 835 -40.02 41.77 -68.34
N PHE A 836 -40.33 43.02 -68.66
CA PHE A 836 -41.70 43.52 -68.72
C PHE A 836 -42.52 42.85 -69.82
N SER A 837 -43.80 42.62 -69.55
CA SER A 837 -44.83 42.60 -70.61
C SER A 837 -44.83 43.95 -71.32
N THR A 838 -45.00 43.96 -72.64
CA THR A 838 -45.10 45.20 -73.41
C THR A 838 -46.26 45.15 -74.40
N GLN A 839 -46.93 46.28 -74.58
CA GLN A 839 -47.98 46.47 -75.58
C GLN A 839 -47.45 47.40 -76.68
N ASN A 840 -47.40 46.91 -77.92
CA ASN A 840 -46.82 47.64 -79.07
C ASN A 840 -45.40 48.20 -78.84
N GLY A 841 -44.60 47.54 -77.99
CA GLY A 841 -43.25 47.97 -77.61
C GLY A 841 -43.18 49.02 -76.50
N SER A 842 -44.32 49.41 -75.91
CA SER A 842 -44.38 50.25 -74.71
C SER A 842 -44.60 49.41 -73.44
N ILE A 843 -44.06 49.90 -72.32
CA ILE A 843 -44.29 49.40 -70.97
C ILE A 843 -45.41 50.24 -70.33
N ASP A 844 -46.48 49.59 -69.92
CA ASP A 844 -47.69 50.14 -69.28
C ASP A 844 -47.83 49.72 -67.81
N ALA A 845 -46.74 49.19 -67.23
CA ALA A 845 -46.71 48.70 -65.86
C ALA A 845 -46.66 49.83 -64.80
N LEU A 846 -47.11 49.50 -63.58
CA LEU A 846 -46.93 50.30 -62.36
C LEU A 846 -45.47 50.26 -61.88
N PHE A 847 -44.57 50.80 -62.68
CA PHE A 847 -43.12 50.82 -62.46
C PHE A 847 -42.53 52.16 -62.94
N GLY A 848 -41.55 52.68 -62.20
CA GLY A 848 -41.00 54.02 -62.50
C GLY A 848 -42.12 55.05 -62.56
N SER A 849 -42.18 55.88 -63.60
CA SER A 849 -43.33 56.74 -63.86
C SER A 849 -44.15 56.38 -65.11
N CYS A 850 -44.12 55.10 -65.53
CA CYS A 850 -44.74 54.65 -66.79
C CYS A 850 -46.27 54.75 -66.85
N ASP A 851 -46.98 54.59 -65.74
CA ASP A 851 -48.46 54.75 -65.66
C ASP A 851 -48.91 56.20 -65.40
N ASP A 852 -48.12 57.20 -65.83
CA ASP A 852 -48.55 58.60 -65.90
C ASP A 852 -48.50 59.12 -67.35
N ALA A 853 -49.54 59.82 -67.79
CA ALA A 853 -49.67 60.30 -69.16
C ALA A 853 -48.65 61.40 -69.53
N SER A 854 -48.09 62.13 -68.55
CA SER A 854 -47.04 63.13 -68.76
C SER A 854 -45.62 62.53 -68.80
N SER A 855 -45.46 61.21 -68.61
CA SER A 855 -44.17 60.50 -68.63
C SER A 855 -43.42 60.55 -69.97
N GLY A 856 -44.14 60.85 -71.06
CA GLY A 856 -43.63 60.72 -72.43
C GLY A 856 -43.54 59.26 -72.91
N GLY A 857 -44.07 58.31 -72.14
CA GLY A 857 -44.07 56.88 -72.43
C GLY A 857 -42.77 56.17 -72.04
N CYS A 858 -42.88 54.86 -71.84
CA CYS A 858 -41.79 53.96 -71.50
C CYS A 858 -41.59 52.92 -72.61
N SER A 859 -40.40 52.86 -73.20
CA SER A 859 -40.04 51.87 -74.25
C SER A 859 -38.56 51.42 -74.18
N ARG A 860 -37.86 51.80 -73.09
CA ARG A 860 -36.44 51.49 -72.85
C ARG A 860 -36.32 50.53 -71.66
N GLN A 861 -35.16 49.87 -71.53
CA GLN A 861 -34.82 49.01 -70.40
C GLN A 861 -35.92 47.95 -70.09
N THR A 862 -36.46 47.33 -71.15
CA THR A 862 -37.53 46.32 -71.09
C THR A 862 -37.16 45.07 -70.28
N ARG A 863 -35.86 44.78 -70.13
CA ARG A 863 -35.32 43.81 -69.17
C ARG A 863 -34.62 44.55 -68.03
N GLN A 864 -34.96 44.20 -66.80
CA GLN A 864 -34.42 44.78 -65.58
C GLN A 864 -33.40 43.83 -64.95
N ARG A 865 -32.13 44.24 -65.00
CA ARG A 865 -30.98 43.55 -64.39
C ARG A 865 -29.91 44.57 -64.01
N ASP A 866 -29.09 44.23 -63.03
CA ASP A 866 -27.89 44.99 -62.65
C ASP A 866 -26.77 44.03 -62.21
N GLU A 867 -25.52 44.46 -62.23
CA GLU A 867 -24.36 43.65 -61.83
C GLU A 867 -23.24 44.50 -61.20
N GLY A 868 -22.55 43.95 -60.21
CA GLY A 868 -21.45 44.65 -59.55
C GLY A 868 -20.68 43.80 -58.54
N THR A 869 -19.67 44.39 -57.91
CA THR A 869 -18.87 43.74 -56.85
C THR A 869 -18.86 44.58 -55.58
N ALA A 870 -19.41 44.08 -54.48
CA ALA A 870 -19.31 44.70 -53.17
C ALA A 870 -17.93 44.41 -52.57
N LEU A 871 -17.34 45.43 -51.95
CA LEU A 871 -16.08 45.33 -51.22
C LEU A 871 -16.37 45.53 -49.73
N ALA A 872 -15.82 44.69 -48.86
CA ALA A 872 -15.92 44.87 -47.41
C ALA A 872 -14.66 44.43 -46.69
N ALA A 873 -14.38 45.08 -45.57
CA ALA A 873 -13.39 44.65 -44.58
C ALA A 873 -13.95 44.84 -43.17
N GLY A 874 -13.52 43.99 -42.24
CA GLY A 874 -13.99 44.05 -40.86
C GLY A 874 -13.16 43.21 -39.92
N TRP A 875 -13.58 43.18 -38.66
CA TRP A 875 -12.90 42.48 -37.58
C TRP A 875 -13.90 42.04 -36.51
N HIS A 876 -13.65 40.92 -35.85
CA HIS A 876 -14.42 40.48 -34.69
C HIS A 876 -13.61 39.67 -33.65
N ASN A 877 -14.00 39.82 -32.38
CA ASN A 877 -13.65 38.90 -31.29
C ASN A 877 -14.94 38.48 -30.52
N ALA A 878 -14.79 37.99 -29.29
CA ALA A 878 -15.92 37.63 -28.44
C ALA A 878 -16.76 38.84 -27.97
N THR A 879 -16.13 40.01 -27.79
CA THR A 879 -16.70 41.21 -27.17
C THR A 879 -17.31 42.18 -28.18
N TRP A 880 -16.67 42.41 -29.32
CA TRP A 880 -17.15 43.35 -30.33
C TRP A 880 -16.80 42.92 -31.75
N SER A 881 -17.50 43.51 -32.72
CA SER A 881 -17.25 43.32 -34.14
C SER A 881 -17.59 44.59 -34.90
N ALA A 882 -16.78 44.97 -35.88
CA ALA A 882 -17.10 46.05 -36.79
C ALA A 882 -16.74 45.72 -38.23
N ASP A 883 -17.48 46.30 -39.18
CA ASP A 883 -17.22 46.18 -40.61
C ASP A 883 -17.57 47.46 -41.35
N LEU A 884 -16.87 47.68 -42.46
CA LEU A 884 -17.10 48.77 -43.41
C LEU A 884 -16.96 48.22 -44.84
N GLY A 885 -17.87 48.61 -45.71
CA GLY A 885 -17.87 48.19 -47.10
C GLY A 885 -18.85 48.97 -47.95
N THR A 886 -19.24 48.40 -49.08
CA THR A 886 -20.17 49.00 -50.03
C THR A 886 -21.28 48.03 -50.44
N THR A 887 -22.39 48.56 -50.96
CA THR A 887 -23.21 47.80 -51.91
C THR A 887 -22.41 47.53 -53.20
N PRO A 888 -22.84 46.61 -54.07
CA PRO A 888 -22.07 46.23 -55.24
C PRO A 888 -21.67 47.40 -56.16
N LEU A 889 -20.36 47.61 -56.31
CA LEU A 889 -19.80 48.59 -57.22
C LEU A 889 -20.10 48.16 -58.67
N GLY A 890 -20.93 48.95 -59.34
CA GLY A 890 -21.54 48.63 -60.64
C GLY A 890 -23.02 48.97 -60.66
N PHE A 891 -23.71 48.80 -59.53
CA PHE A 891 -25.13 49.11 -59.38
C PHE A 891 -25.46 50.59 -59.58
N GLU A 892 -26.61 50.87 -60.21
CA GLU A 892 -27.15 52.21 -60.49
C GLU A 892 -27.18 53.13 -59.24
N VAL A 893 -27.39 52.57 -58.05
CA VAL A 893 -27.31 53.29 -56.76
C VAL A 893 -26.35 52.58 -55.79
N THR A 894 -25.10 53.02 -55.78
CA THR A 894 -24.06 52.56 -54.83
C THR A 894 -24.13 53.29 -53.48
N ASN A 895 -23.99 52.57 -52.37
CA ASN A 895 -23.96 53.07 -50.99
C ASN A 895 -22.76 52.53 -50.19
N TRP A 896 -22.22 53.31 -49.26
CA TRP A 896 -21.38 52.80 -48.16
C TRP A 896 -22.24 52.11 -47.10
N THR A 897 -21.77 50.98 -46.59
CA THR A 897 -22.48 50.13 -45.61
C THR A 897 -21.52 49.69 -44.52
N GLY A 898 -22.05 49.29 -43.36
CA GLY A 898 -21.21 48.86 -42.25
C GLY A 898 -21.99 48.65 -40.97
N GLY A 899 -21.29 48.24 -39.92
CA GLY A 899 -21.86 48.09 -38.59
C GLY A 899 -20.81 48.02 -37.49
N LEU A 900 -21.27 48.27 -36.27
CA LEU A 900 -20.54 48.05 -35.02
C LEU A 900 -21.49 47.31 -34.07
N SER A 901 -21.04 46.19 -33.51
CA SER A 901 -21.74 45.46 -32.46
C SER A 901 -20.84 45.29 -31.23
N TRP A 902 -21.41 45.47 -30.04
CA TRP A 902 -20.76 45.27 -28.74
C TRP A 902 -21.59 44.31 -27.89
N LYS A 903 -20.93 43.37 -27.21
CA LYS A 903 -21.53 42.33 -26.37
C LYS A 903 -21.05 42.47 -24.93
N THR A 904 -21.93 42.25 -23.97
CA THR A 904 -21.61 42.30 -22.54
C THR A 904 -22.64 41.53 -21.72
N ASP A 905 -22.25 40.98 -20.58
CA ASP A 905 -23.14 40.19 -19.71
C ASP A 905 -23.52 40.97 -18.44
N VAL A 906 -24.82 41.20 -18.26
CA VAL A 906 -25.38 41.86 -17.08
C VAL A 906 -25.91 40.77 -16.14
N LYS A 907 -25.03 40.33 -15.21
CA LYS A 907 -25.21 39.16 -14.34
C LYS A 907 -25.35 37.85 -15.13
N GLN A 908 -26.57 37.50 -15.53
CA GLN A 908 -26.93 36.28 -16.27
C GLN A 908 -27.60 36.61 -17.63
N LEU A 909 -27.78 37.89 -17.94
CA LEU A 909 -28.42 38.37 -19.15
C LEU A 909 -27.35 38.88 -20.13
N GLY A 910 -27.13 38.15 -21.21
CA GLY A 910 -26.25 38.58 -22.29
C GLY A 910 -26.92 39.66 -23.14
N VAL A 911 -26.26 40.80 -23.27
CA VAL A 911 -26.74 42.00 -23.99
C VAL A 911 -25.86 42.25 -25.20
N THR A 912 -26.46 42.46 -26.38
CA THR A 912 -25.77 42.91 -27.60
C THR A 912 -26.34 44.26 -28.02
N LEU A 913 -25.47 45.25 -28.20
CA LEU A 913 -25.81 46.57 -28.73
C LEU A 913 -25.22 46.67 -30.14
N THR A 914 -26.05 46.93 -31.15
CA THR A 914 -25.61 47.07 -32.54
C THR A 914 -26.05 48.41 -33.11
N ALA A 915 -25.19 49.06 -33.88
CA ALA A 915 -25.51 50.19 -34.76
C ALA A 915 -25.01 49.88 -36.18
N SER A 916 -25.85 50.04 -37.20
CA SER A 916 -25.50 49.64 -38.57
C SER A 916 -26.20 50.46 -39.66
N ARG A 917 -25.60 50.43 -40.86
CA ARG A 917 -26.15 50.92 -42.13
C ARG A 917 -26.09 49.77 -43.13
N ARG A 918 -27.23 49.13 -43.38
CA ARG A 918 -27.37 47.94 -44.24
C ARG A 918 -28.30 48.20 -45.42
N PRO A 919 -28.06 47.63 -46.61
CA PRO A 919 -29.00 47.73 -47.73
C PRO A 919 -30.27 46.92 -47.47
N ILE A 920 -31.28 47.07 -48.31
CA ILE A 920 -32.48 46.20 -48.31
C ILE A 920 -32.45 45.31 -49.56
N ALA A 921 -32.02 44.06 -49.40
CA ALA A 921 -31.72 43.14 -50.50
C ALA A 921 -32.95 42.44 -51.15
N SER A 922 -34.19 42.78 -50.74
CA SER A 922 -35.40 42.03 -51.10
C SER A 922 -35.87 42.18 -52.56
N SER A 923 -35.42 43.19 -53.30
CA SER A 923 -35.71 43.36 -54.73
C SER A 923 -34.58 44.12 -55.45
N LEU A 924 -34.60 44.12 -56.79
CA LEU A 924 -33.65 44.88 -57.60
C LEU A 924 -33.73 46.39 -57.28
N LEU A 925 -34.95 46.95 -57.22
CA LEU A 925 -35.16 48.36 -56.89
C LEU A 925 -34.67 48.69 -55.47
N SER A 926 -34.94 47.83 -54.48
CA SER A 926 -34.51 48.11 -53.11
C SER A 926 -33.00 47.94 -52.92
N TYR A 927 -32.36 47.02 -53.66
CA TYR A 927 -30.94 46.70 -53.49
C TYR A 927 -30.00 47.52 -54.39
N ALA A 928 -30.19 47.43 -55.71
CA ALA A 928 -29.36 48.10 -56.72
C ALA A 928 -29.89 49.50 -57.08
N GLY A 929 -31.20 49.69 -56.93
CA GLY A 929 -31.90 50.77 -57.63
C GLY A 929 -32.08 50.45 -59.11
N THR A 930 -32.69 51.38 -59.83
CA THR A 930 -32.85 51.33 -61.30
C THR A 930 -33.17 52.73 -61.82
N ARG A 931 -33.28 52.88 -63.13
CA ARG A 931 -33.49 54.15 -63.81
C ARG A 931 -34.85 54.19 -64.50
N ASP A 932 -35.59 55.28 -64.30
CA ASP A 932 -36.97 55.39 -64.76
C ASP A 932 -37.05 55.22 -66.30
N PRO A 933 -37.78 54.22 -66.83
CA PRO A 933 -37.87 54.01 -68.27
C PRO A 933 -38.59 55.14 -69.03
N ALA A 934 -39.26 56.03 -68.31
CA ALA A 934 -40.01 57.16 -68.86
C ALA A 934 -39.13 58.20 -69.57
N ALA A 935 -39.54 58.61 -70.77
CA ALA A 935 -38.81 59.59 -71.58
C ALA A 935 -38.57 60.93 -70.85
N ASN A 936 -39.55 61.40 -70.07
CA ASN A 936 -39.47 62.62 -69.26
C ASN A 936 -39.01 62.38 -67.82
N GLY A 937 -39.05 61.12 -67.34
CA GLY A 937 -38.80 60.77 -65.93
C GLY A 937 -37.38 60.30 -65.60
N GLY A 938 -36.59 59.91 -66.62
CA GLY A 938 -35.33 59.13 -66.58
C GLY A 938 -34.22 59.45 -65.58
N LYS A 939 -34.52 59.43 -64.28
CA LYS A 939 -33.63 59.51 -63.12
C LYS A 939 -33.47 58.14 -62.48
N SER A 940 -32.34 57.94 -61.80
CA SER A 940 -32.09 56.82 -60.88
C SER A 940 -33.01 56.91 -59.65
N TRP A 941 -33.59 55.80 -59.20
CA TRP A 941 -34.22 55.70 -57.88
C TRP A 941 -34.03 54.31 -57.24
N GLY A 942 -34.31 54.19 -55.94
CA GLY A 942 -34.07 52.96 -55.17
C GLY A 942 -32.72 52.96 -54.45
N GLY A 943 -32.07 51.80 -54.36
CA GLY A 943 -30.81 51.62 -53.61
C GLY A 943 -30.98 51.98 -52.13
N VAL A 944 -31.95 51.32 -51.51
CA VAL A 944 -32.50 51.63 -50.20
C VAL A 944 -31.61 51.04 -49.10
N VAL A 945 -31.37 51.83 -48.06
CA VAL A 945 -30.64 51.42 -46.86
C VAL A 945 -31.46 51.67 -45.60
N ALA A 946 -31.31 50.79 -44.62
CA ALA A 946 -31.75 51.00 -43.25
C ALA A 946 -30.54 51.43 -42.40
N THR A 947 -30.64 52.59 -41.76
CA THR A 947 -29.62 53.14 -40.83
C THR A 947 -30.23 53.22 -39.44
N GLY A 948 -29.62 52.59 -38.44
CA GLY A 948 -30.21 52.51 -37.11
C GLY A 948 -29.42 51.63 -36.15
N GLY A 949 -30.15 50.99 -35.22
CA GLY A 949 -29.55 50.09 -34.25
C GLY A 949 -30.52 49.08 -33.65
N SER A 950 -29.97 48.20 -32.82
CA SER A 950 -30.70 47.16 -32.08
C SER A 950 -30.11 46.89 -30.69
N ILE A 951 -30.97 46.40 -29.81
CA ILE A 951 -30.63 45.84 -28.51
C ILE A 951 -31.11 44.38 -28.49
N GLY A 952 -30.16 43.46 -28.62
CA GLY A 952 -30.38 42.03 -28.42
C GLY A 952 -30.22 41.64 -26.96
N LEU A 953 -31.14 40.84 -26.44
CA LEU A 953 -31.15 40.31 -25.08
C LEU A 953 -31.20 38.79 -25.12
N SER A 954 -30.45 38.11 -24.26
CA SER A 954 -30.38 36.64 -24.22
C SER A 954 -30.19 36.09 -22.81
N TYR A 955 -30.98 35.07 -22.46
CA TYR A 955 -30.90 34.33 -21.21
C TYR A 955 -30.89 32.83 -21.53
N ASP A 956 -29.69 32.26 -21.67
CA ASP A 956 -29.44 30.82 -21.74
C ASP A 956 -28.30 30.50 -20.76
N GLN A 957 -28.58 29.69 -19.75
CA GLN A 957 -27.61 29.27 -18.73
C GLN A 957 -27.02 27.88 -19.04
N GLY A 958 -26.92 27.52 -20.33
CA GLY A 958 -26.40 26.24 -20.83
C GLY A 958 -27.38 25.07 -20.72
N GLY A 959 -28.28 25.09 -19.73
CA GLY A 959 -29.32 24.10 -19.44
C GLY A 959 -30.40 23.96 -20.52
N ALA A 960 -31.50 23.29 -20.21
CA ALA A 960 -32.49 22.87 -21.22
C ALA A 960 -33.35 24.01 -21.83
N HIS A 961 -33.30 25.22 -21.27
CA HIS A 961 -34.16 26.35 -21.66
C HIS A 961 -33.32 27.56 -22.09
N GLY A 962 -33.85 28.35 -23.03
CA GLY A 962 -33.31 29.66 -23.35
C GLY A 962 -34.41 30.63 -23.80
N VAL A 963 -34.21 31.92 -23.51
CA VAL A 963 -35.08 33.04 -23.92
C VAL A 963 -34.23 34.11 -24.60
N TRP A 964 -34.77 34.75 -25.63
CA TRP A 964 -34.12 35.85 -26.34
C TRP A 964 -35.11 36.95 -26.74
N GLY A 965 -34.60 38.15 -26.98
CA GLY A 965 -35.34 39.29 -27.53
C GLY A 965 -34.45 40.18 -28.41
N ASP A 966 -35.06 40.91 -29.34
CA ASP A 966 -34.46 41.99 -30.14
C ASP A 966 -35.42 43.18 -30.15
N ILE A 967 -34.89 44.37 -29.86
CA ILE A 967 -35.60 45.64 -30.06
C ILE A 967 -34.76 46.45 -31.04
N SER A 968 -35.30 46.80 -32.21
CA SER A 968 -34.56 47.50 -33.25
C SER A 968 -35.34 48.62 -33.92
N ALA A 969 -34.67 49.77 -34.13
CA ALA A 969 -35.26 50.99 -34.71
C ALA A 969 -34.31 51.57 -35.78
N HIS A 970 -34.82 51.88 -36.96
CA HIS A 970 -34.03 52.39 -38.09
C HIS A 970 -34.79 53.44 -38.89
N GLN A 971 -34.08 54.47 -39.36
CA GLN A 971 -34.51 55.28 -40.50
C GLN A 971 -34.19 54.51 -41.80
N ILE A 972 -35.07 54.59 -42.79
CA ILE A 972 -34.89 53.97 -44.11
C ILE A 972 -34.88 55.08 -45.16
N THR A 973 -33.84 55.14 -45.98
CA THR A 973 -33.64 56.15 -47.01
C THR A 973 -33.13 55.53 -48.31
N GLY A 974 -33.31 56.20 -49.45
CA GLY A 974 -32.86 55.73 -50.76
C GLY A 974 -32.74 56.86 -51.76
N LYS A 975 -32.10 56.62 -52.91
CA LYS A 975 -31.97 57.63 -53.96
C LYS A 975 -33.36 57.93 -54.54
N ASN A 976 -33.83 59.17 -54.42
CA ASN A 976 -35.15 59.60 -54.89
C ASN A 976 -36.32 58.73 -54.38
N VAL A 977 -36.16 58.06 -53.22
CA VAL A 977 -37.22 57.33 -52.50
C VAL A 977 -37.72 58.22 -51.36
N ALA A 978 -39.00 58.11 -50.99
CA ALA A 978 -39.52 58.80 -49.82
C ALA A 978 -38.89 58.23 -48.52
N ASP A 979 -38.43 59.10 -47.62
CA ASP A 979 -37.91 58.67 -46.31
C ASP A 979 -38.97 57.90 -45.51
N ASN A 980 -38.55 56.86 -44.80
CA ASN A 980 -39.38 56.00 -43.98
C ASN A 980 -38.68 55.67 -42.66
N SER A 981 -39.36 55.00 -41.74
CA SER A 981 -38.75 54.40 -40.55
C SER A 981 -39.37 53.05 -40.25
N ARG A 982 -38.60 52.18 -39.59
CA ARG A 982 -39.09 50.90 -39.06
C ARG A 982 -38.73 50.76 -37.58
N GLU A 983 -39.67 50.18 -36.84
CA GLU A 983 -39.53 49.74 -35.46
C GLU A 983 -39.89 48.25 -35.40
N ARG A 984 -39.09 47.46 -34.67
CA ARG A 984 -39.30 46.02 -34.54
C ARG A 984 -39.05 45.59 -33.10
N LEU A 985 -39.98 44.80 -32.58
CA LEU A 985 -39.81 43.99 -31.38
C LEU A 985 -39.92 42.52 -31.79
N MET A 986 -38.92 41.73 -31.45
CA MET A 986 -38.92 40.29 -31.67
C MET A 986 -38.50 39.59 -30.38
N GLY A 987 -38.96 38.36 -30.19
CA GLY A 987 -38.51 37.54 -29.08
C GLY A 987 -38.96 36.10 -29.20
N GLY A 988 -38.32 35.22 -28.44
CA GLY A 988 -38.65 33.82 -28.48
C GLY A 988 -38.12 33.02 -27.29
N TYR A 989 -38.76 31.89 -27.08
CA TYR A 989 -38.36 30.86 -26.12
C TYR A 989 -37.99 29.60 -26.88
N TYR A 990 -36.99 28.86 -26.40
CA TYR A 990 -36.65 27.54 -26.92
C TYR A 990 -36.32 26.54 -25.81
N TYR A 991 -36.67 25.28 -26.08
CA TYR A 991 -36.40 24.12 -25.26
C TYR A 991 -35.50 23.14 -26.02
N LYS A 992 -34.42 22.69 -25.38
CA LYS A 992 -33.40 21.79 -25.95
C LYS A 992 -33.78 20.33 -25.66
N LEU A 993 -34.72 19.80 -26.44
CA LEU A 993 -35.17 18.39 -26.42
C LEU A 993 -34.01 17.38 -26.37
N ILE A 994 -32.92 17.67 -27.09
CA ILE A 994 -31.64 16.99 -26.95
C ILE A 994 -30.56 18.07 -26.77
N ASN A 995 -29.69 17.92 -25.78
CA ASN A 995 -28.55 18.82 -25.56
C ASN A 995 -27.32 17.98 -25.19
N SER A 996 -26.53 17.60 -26.20
CA SER A 996 -25.30 16.82 -26.04
C SER A 996 -24.20 17.34 -26.98
N ASP A 997 -22.95 17.07 -26.63
CA ASP A 997 -21.74 17.66 -27.25
C ASP A 997 -21.68 17.55 -28.78
N ASN A 998 -22.36 16.56 -29.37
CA ASN A 998 -22.40 16.32 -30.82
C ASN A 998 -23.82 16.26 -31.42
N ARG A 999 -24.88 16.46 -30.61
CA ARG A 999 -26.29 16.49 -31.06
C ARG A 999 -27.10 17.46 -30.22
N ARG A 1000 -27.77 18.42 -30.85
CA ARG A 1000 -28.72 19.33 -30.23
C ARG A 1000 -30.00 19.38 -31.05
N ALA A 1001 -31.13 19.07 -30.42
CA ALA A 1001 -32.46 19.25 -31.02
C ALA A 1001 -33.24 20.26 -30.18
N THR A 1002 -33.89 21.22 -30.82
CA THR A 1002 -34.70 22.24 -30.14
C THR A 1002 -36.09 22.38 -30.74
N VAL A 1003 -37.04 22.77 -29.89
CA VAL A 1003 -38.34 23.31 -30.29
C VAL A 1003 -38.51 24.66 -29.62
N GLY A 1004 -39.13 25.62 -30.28
CA GLY A 1004 -39.35 26.96 -29.73
C GLY A 1004 -40.67 27.59 -30.12
N LEU A 1005 -40.87 28.82 -29.64
CA LEU A 1005 -41.96 29.69 -30.01
C LEU A 1005 -41.41 31.11 -30.12
N ASN A 1006 -41.53 31.68 -31.31
CA ASN A 1006 -41.09 33.03 -31.64
C ASN A 1006 -42.28 33.96 -31.88
N SER A 1007 -42.10 35.25 -31.59
CA SER A 1007 -43.05 36.33 -31.85
C SER A 1007 -42.32 37.50 -32.52
N MET A 1008 -42.94 38.13 -33.50
CA MET A 1008 -42.43 39.35 -34.15
C MET A 1008 -43.54 40.40 -34.29
N LEU A 1009 -43.20 41.64 -33.95
CA LEU A 1009 -44.04 42.83 -34.01
C LEU A 1009 -43.27 43.92 -34.75
N TRP A 1010 -43.69 44.30 -35.96
CA TRP A 1010 -43.06 45.37 -36.73
C TRP A 1010 -44.03 46.50 -37.03
N HIS A 1011 -43.53 47.74 -37.00
CA HIS A 1011 -44.21 48.95 -37.42
C HIS A 1011 -43.33 49.69 -38.45
N TYR A 1012 -43.93 50.13 -39.56
CA TYR A 1012 -43.30 51.04 -40.51
C TYR A 1012 -44.14 52.33 -40.61
N GLN A 1013 -43.49 53.48 -40.80
CA GLN A 1013 -44.22 54.75 -40.94
C GLN A 1013 -45.04 54.81 -42.24
N LYS A 1014 -44.48 54.31 -43.35
CA LYS A 1014 -45.06 54.33 -44.69
C LYS A 1014 -44.95 52.95 -45.35
N ASP A 1015 -45.94 52.62 -46.16
CA ASP A 1015 -45.88 51.49 -47.09
C ASP A 1015 -45.25 52.00 -48.38
N LEU A 1016 -44.01 51.58 -48.64
CA LEU A 1016 -43.23 51.91 -49.84
C LEU A 1016 -42.89 50.63 -50.61
N SER A 1017 -43.74 49.60 -50.51
CA SER A 1017 -43.55 48.29 -51.15
C SER A 1017 -43.84 48.28 -52.66
N ASP A 1018 -44.56 49.28 -53.16
CA ASP A 1018 -44.75 49.55 -54.59
C ASP A 1018 -43.41 49.85 -55.32
N TYR A 1019 -43.47 49.83 -56.65
CA TYR A 1019 -42.32 50.01 -57.56
C TYR A 1019 -42.42 51.25 -58.46
N THR A 1020 -43.34 52.17 -58.18
CA THR A 1020 -43.43 53.47 -58.86
C THR A 1020 -42.39 54.47 -58.35
N PHE A 1021 -42.16 55.55 -59.09
CA PHE A 1021 -41.13 56.54 -58.76
C PHE A 1021 -41.39 57.20 -57.40
N GLY A 1022 -40.39 57.19 -56.51
CA GLY A 1022 -40.53 57.61 -55.12
C GLY A 1022 -40.85 56.49 -54.13
N GLN A 1023 -41.35 55.35 -54.60
CA GLN A 1023 -41.49 54.13 -53.79
C GLN A 1023 -40.16 53.35 -53.76
N GLY A 1024 -40.07 52.31 -52.92
CA GLY A 1024 -38.82 51.62 -52.61
C GLY A 1024 -38.73 50.14 -53.01
N GLY A 1025 -39.84 49.49 -53.39
CA GLY A 1025 -39.85 48.06 -53.74
C GLY A 1025 -39.44 47.13 -52.59
N TYR A 1026 -39.79 47.46 -51.34
CA TYR A 1026 -39.49 46.65 -50.16
C TYR A 1026 -40.67 46.52 -49.19
N TYR A 1027 -40.84 45.33 -48.60
CA TYR A 1027 -41.92 45.04 -47.67
C TYR A 1027 -41.86 45.97 -46.43
N SER A 1028 -42.91 46.77 -46.25
CA SER A 1028 -42.97 47.87 -45.28
C SER A 1028 -44.37 48.12 -44.69
N PRO A 1029 -45.04 47.10 -44.14
CA PRO A 1029 -46.39 47.25 -43.62
C PRO A 1029 -46.44 48.14 -42.36
N GLN A 1030 -47.44 49.01 -42.25
CA GLN A 1030 -47.66 49.81 -41.05
C GLN A 1030 -47.84 48.94 -39.80
N GLN A 1031 -48.41 47.74 -39.92
CA GLN A 1031 -48.48 46.78 -38.81
C GLN A 1031 -48.19 45.37 -39.32
N TYR A 1032 -47.24 44.68 -38.68
CA TYR A 1032 -46.99 43.25 -38.87
C TYR A 1032 -46.93 42.55 -37.51
N LEU A 1033 -47.65 41.44 -37.40
CA LEU A 1033 -47.57 40.50 -36.29
C LEU A 1033 -47.32 39.11 -36.86
N SER A 1034 -46.35 38.37 -36.33
CA SER A 1034 -46.23 36.94 -36.59
C SER A 1034 -45.90 36.14 -35.33
N PHE A 1035 -46.36 34.89 -35.32
CA PHE A 1035 -45.96 33.86 -34.38
C PHE A 1035 -45.45 32.66 -35.17
N SER A 1036 -44.38 32.01 -34.72
CA SER A 1036 -43.90 30.77 -35.34
C SER A 1036 -43.39 29.74 -34.34
N VAL A 1037 -43.51 28.47 -34.71
CA VAL A 1037 -43.02 27.31 -33.95
C VAL A 1037 -41.85 26.69 -34.71
N PRO A 1038 -40.60 27.13 -34.47
CA PRO A 1038 -39.41 26.50 -35.04
C PRO A 1038 -39.08 25.17 -34.35
N VAL A 1039 -38.58 24.22 -35.14
CA VAL A 1039 -37.91 22.99 -34.72
C VAL A 1039 -36.56 22.91 -35.44
N THR A 1040 -35.49 22.57 -34.72
CA THR A 1040 -34.16 22.34 -35.32
C THR A 1040 -33.50 21.07 -34.79
N TRP A 1041 -32.68 20.42 -35.62
CA TRP A 1041 -31.79 19.30 -35.30
C TRP A 1041 -30.41 19.61 -35.87
N ARG A 1042 -29.47 19.88 -34.96
CA ARG A 1042 -28.05 20.06 -35.24
C ARG A 1042 -27.28 18.83 -34.78
N GLN A 1043 -26.39 18.32 -35.62
CA GLN A 1043 -25.57 17.17 -35.27
C GLN A 1043 -24.26 17.16 -36.04
N ARG A 1044 -23.18 16.78 -35.34
CA ARG A 1044 -21.87 16.53 -35.91
C ARG A 1044 -21.39 15.11 -35.66
N THR A 1045 -20.46 14.70 -36.50
CA THR A 1045 -19.69 13.44 -36.46
C THR A 1045 -18.23 13.80 -36.70
N GLU A 1046 -17.34 12.81 -36.84
CA GLU A 1046 -15.92 13.06 -37.10
C GLU A 1046 -15.65 13.95 -38.34
N ASN A 1047 -16.40 13.75 -39.43
CA ASN A 1047 -16.14 14.40 -40.72
C ASN A 1047 -17.37 15.04 -41.38
N TRP A 1048 -18.53 15.05 -40.71
CA TRP A 1048 -19.74 15.73 -41.16
C TRP A 1048 -20.38 16.55 -40.04
N SER A 1049 -20.97 17.69 -40.37
CA SER A 1049 -21.88 18.44 -39.51
C SER A 1049 -23.09 18.93 -40.29
N PHE A 1050 -24.26 19.00 -39.67
CA PHE A 1050 -25.48 19.51 -40.27
C PHE A 1050 -26.36 20.31 -39.31
N ASP A 1051 -27.16 21.21 -39.88
CA ASP A 1051 -28.31 21.87 -39.26
C ASP A 1051 -29.52 21.64 -40.15
N LEU A 1052 -30.52 20.94 -39.63
CA LEU A 1052 -31.82 20.74 -40.28
C LEU A 1052 -32.87 21.44 -39.45
N GLY A 1053 -33.73 22.24 -40.07
CA GLY A 1053 -34.77 22.95 -39.33
C GLY A 1053 -35.95 23.35 -40.18
N GLY A 1054 -37.03 23.71 -39.51
CA GLY A 1054 -38.18 24.30 -40.14
C GLY A 1054 -39.05 25.01 -39.13
N SER A 1055 -39.91 25.90 -39.60
CA SER A 1055 -40.94 26.52 -38.78
C SER A 1055 -42.26 26.56 -39.51
N VAL A 1056 -43.35 26.42 -38.76
CA VAL A 1056 -44.69 26.82 -39.22
C VAL A 1056 -44.99 28.16 -38.56
N SER A 1057 -45.45 29.12 -39.35
CA SER A 1057 -45.80 30.46 -38.89
C SER A 1057 -47.26 30.81 -39.18
N TRP A 1058 -47.81 31.72 -38.39
CA TRP A 1058 -49.00 32.49 -38.72
C TRP A 1058 -48.65 33.97 -38.64
N SER A 1059 -49.09 34.77 -39.60
CA SER A 1059 -48.90 36.21 -39.57
C SER A 1059 -50.13 36.99 -40.02
N HIS A 1060 -50.18 38.25 -39.59
CA HIS A 1060 -51.14 39.26 -39.96
C HIS A 1060 -50.39 40.54 -40.36
N SER A 1061 -50.80 41.14 -41.47
CA SER A 1061 -50.27 42.41 -41.95
C SER A 1061 -51.40 43.39 -42.27
N LYS A 1062 -51.10 44.68 -42.10
CA LYS A 1062 -51.98 45.79 -42.48
C LYS A 1062 -51.15 46.92 -43.07
N THR A 1063 -51.61 47.45 -44.20
CA THR A 1063 -51.00 48.63 -44.83
C THR A 1063 -52.03 49.74 -45.07
N SER A 1064 -51.56 50.98 -45.06
CA SER A 1064 -52.36 52.17 -45.29
C SER A 1064 -52.14 52.72 -46.70
N ALA A 1065 -53.20 53.28 -47.29
CA ALA A 1065 -53.16 53.99 -48.56
C ALA A 1065 -52.01 55.01 -48.62
N GLN A 1066 -51.24 54.97 -49.71
CA GLN A 1066 -50.07 55.81 -49.95
C GLN A 1066 -50.13 56.41 -51.36
N GLN A 1067 -49.62 57.62 -51.56
CA GLN A 1067 -49.54 58.22 -52.90
C GLN A 1067 -48.64 57.42 -53.83
N ARG A 1068 -49.09 57.12 -55.06
CA ARG A 1068 -48.33 56.36 -56.07
C ARG A 1068 -46.96 56.98 -56.34
N TYR A 1069 -46.91 58.31 -56.43
CA TYR A 1069 -45.69 59.08 -56.61
C TYR A 1069 -45.47 59.96 -55.36
N PRO A 1070 -44.85 59.44 -54.28
CA PRO A 1070 -44.59 60.20 -53.06
C PRO A 1070 -43.38 61.16 -53.21
N VAL A 1071 -42.66 61.08 -54.32
CA VAL A 1071 -41.56 61.98 -54.73
C VAL A 1071 -41.81 62.40 -56.18
N ASN A 1072 -41.56 63.67 -56.52
CA ASN A 1072 -41.79 64.17 -57.88
C ASN A 1072 -40.74 63.62 -58.88
N PRO A 1073 -41.14 62.98 -60.01
CA PRO A 1073 -40.21 62.39 -60.96
C PRO A 1073 -39.37 63.41 -61.73
N GLY A 1074 -39.78 64.68 -61.82
CA GLY A 1074 -39.09 65.75 -62.54
C GLY A 1074 -39.97 66.52 -63.51
N TYR A 1075 -41.26 66.19 -63.60
CA TYR A 1075 -42.24 66.82 -64.47
C TYR A 1075 -43.59 66.93 -63.74
N THR A 1076 -44.55 67.64 -64.33
CA THR A 1076 -45.92 67.75 -63.79
C THR A 1076 -46.70 66.49 -64.11
N LEU A 1077 -46.96 65.67 -63.08
CA LEU A 1077 -47.79 64.47 -63.17
C LEU A 1077 -49.18 64.79 -63.75
N ALA A 1078 -49.69 63.93 -64.63
CA ALA A 1078 -51.07 63.97 -65.08
C ALA A 1078 -52.03 63.50 -63.97
N SER A 1079 -51.61 62.54 -63.14
CA SER A 1079 -52.35 62.12 -61.94
C SER A 1079 -51.43 61.56 -60.85
N ASN A 1080 -51.87 61.66 -59.59
CA ASN A 1080 -51.23 60.96 -58.47
C ASN A 1080 -52.33 60.31 -57.60
N PRO A 1081 -52.81 59.12 -58.00
CA PRO A 1081 -53.76 58.36 -57.19
C PRO A 1081 -53.04 57.75 -55.98
N SER A 1082 -53.79 57.46 -54.92
CA SER A 1082 -53.28 56.67 -53.80
C SER A 1082 -53.61 55.18 -53.95
N SER A 1083 -52.73 54.32 -53.45
CA SER A 1083 -52.99 52.88 -53.32
C SER A 1083 -54.14 52.59 -52.36
N ALA A 1084 -54.74 51.40 -52.46
CA ALA A 1084 -55.76 50.96 -51.50
C ALA A 1084 -55.11 50.51 -50.18
N SER A 1085 -55.73 50.83 -49.04
CA SER A 1085 -55.32 50.26 -47.75
C SER A 1085 -55.58 48.75 -47.74
N SER A 1086 -54.63 47.96 -47.25
CA SER A 1086 -54.72 46.50 -47.22
C SER A 1086 -54.76 45.95 -45.79
N SER A 1087 -55.38 44.78 -45.61
CA SER A 1087 -55.23 44.00 -44.37
C SER A 1087 -55.49 42.53 -44.68
N GLY A 1088 -54.65 41.65 -44.14
CA GLY A 1088 -54.72 40.23 -44.42
C GLY A 1088 -53.84 39.41 -43.49
N GLY A 1089 -53.91 38.09 -43.61
CA GLY A 1089 -53.06 37.19 -42.85
C GLY A 1089 -52.93 35.84 -43.50
N GLY A 1090 -52.34 34.89 -42.78
CA GLY A 1090 -52.30 33.49 -43.19
C GLY A 1090 -51.19 32.72 -42.51
N THR A 1091 -51.17 31.42 -42.79
CA THR A 1091 -50.04 30.56 -42.44
C THR A 1091 -48.91 30.69 -43.46
N GLY A 1092 -47.68 30.54 -43.00
CA GLY A 1092 -46.49 30.36 -43.81
C GLY A 1092 -45.61 29.26 -43.23
N TYR A 1093 -44.50 28.96 -43.91
CA TYR A 1093 -43.49 28.05 -43.37
C TYR A 1093 -42.08 28.43 -43.81
N THR A 1094 -41.09 27.91 -43.09
CA THR A 1094 -39.68 27.95 -43.48
C THR A 1094 -39.07 26.55 -43.39
N LEU A 1095 -38.12 26.22 -44.27
CA LEU A 1095 -37.36 24.96 -44.23
C LEU A 1095 -35.89 25.25 -44.53
N GLN A 1096 -35.01 25.01 -43.56
CA GLN A 1096 -33.56 25.15 -43.68
C GLN A 1096 -32.87 23.78 -43.64
N ALA A 1097 -31.87 23.59 -44.48
CA ALA A 1097 -30.95 22.46 -44.39
C ALA A 1097 -29.55 22.91 -44.81
N VAL A 1098 -28.57 22.77 -43.92
CA VAL A 1098 -27.15 23.06 -44.18
C VAL A 1098 -26.32 21.86 -43.77
N ILE A 1099 -25.38 21.45 -44.62
CA ILE A 1099 -24.47 20.33 -44.39
C ILE A 1099 -23.04 20.71 -44.76
N GLU A 1100 -22.07 20.37 -43.92
CA GLU A 1100 -20.63 20.53 -44.17
C GLU A 1100 -19.91 19.19 -43.99
N ARG A 1101 -18.92 18.93 -44.85
CA ARG A 1101 -18.04 17.78 -44.81
C ARG A 1101 -16.57 18.20 -44.78
N ARG A 1102 -15.82 17.64 -43.84
CA ARG A 1102 -14.35 17.63 -43.87
C ARG A 1102 -13.87 16.65 -44.96
N LEU A 1103 -13.11 17.15 -45.93
CA LEU A 1103 -12.48 16.35 -46.99
C LEU A 1103 -11.06 15.94 -46.61
N THR A 1104 -10.28 16.89 -46.09
CA THR A 1104 -8.97 16.69 -45.46
C THR A 1104 -8.87 17.57 -44.22
N SER A 1105 -7.74 17.59 -43.51
CA SER A 1105 -7.52 18.56 -42.43
C SER A 1105 -7.72 20.01 -42.89
N SER A 1106 -7.26 20.39 -44.08
CA SER A 1106 -7.31 21.77 -44.58
C SER A 1106 -8.50 22.11 -45.48
N TRP A 1107 -9.29 21.14 -45.94
CA TRP A 1107 -10.36 21.35 -46.92
C TRP A 1107 -11.72 20.88 -46.43
N PHE A 1108 -12.71 21.77 -46.53
CA PHE A 1108 -14.10 21.56 -46.16
C PHE A 1108 -15.00 21.96 -47.33
N ILE A 1109 -16.05 21.19 -47.58
CA ILE A 1109 -17.10 21.52 -48.55
C ILE A 1109 -18.45 21.51 -47.85
N GLY A 1110 -19.30 22.49 -48.14
CA GLY A 1110 -20.64 22.54 -47.59
C GLY A 1110 -21.67 23.02 -48.60
N ALA A 1111 -22.91 22.64 -48.39
CA ALA A 1111 -24.06 23.04 -49.20
C ALA A 1111 -25.23 23.37 -48.28
N GLY A 1112 -26.13 24.23 -48.75
CA GLY A 1112 -27.31 24.60 -47.99
C GLY A 1112 -28.47 25.04 -48.86
N VAL A 1113 -29.66 25.00 -48.27
CA VAL A 1113 -30.90 25.56 -48.81
C VAL A 1113 -31.70 26.17 -47.66
N ASP A 1114 -32.28 27.33 -47.91
CA ASP A 1114 -33.26 27.97 -47.03
C ASP A 1114 -34.48 28.35 -47.85
N ILE A 1115 -35.61 27.68 -47.59
CA ILE A 1115 -36.87 27.87 -48.29
C ILE A 1115 -37.74 28.77 -47.44
N GLN A 1116 -37.88 30.02 -47.87
CA GLN A 1116 -38.75 31.02 -47.27
C GLN A 1116 -40.11 31.00 -47.99
N GLN A 1117 -41.15 30.59 -47.26
CA GLN A 1117 -42.56 30.63 -47.69
C GLN A 1117 -43.42 31.28 -46.59
N ALA A 1118 -42.86 32.32 -45.96
CA ALA A 1118 -43.57 33.24 -45.08
C ALA A 1118 -44.09 34.45 -45.88
N LYS A 1119 -45.16 35.09 -45.38
CA LYS A 1119 -45.80 36.26 -46.04
C LYS A 1119 -45.07 37.59 -45.80
N ASP A 1120 -43.75 37.55 -45.64
CA ASP A 1120 -42.87 38.72 -45.43
C ASP A 1120 -41.97 39.04 -46.63
N TYR A 1121 -42.10 38.28 -47.72
CA TYR A 1121 -41.38 38.48 -48.99
C TYR A 1121 -39.85 38.35 -48.89
N THR A 1122 -39.36 37.57 -47.93
CA THR A 1122 -37.96 37.15 -47.85
C THR A 1122 -37.62 36.18 -48.99
N PRO A 1123 -36.51 36.34 -49.74
CA PRO A 1123 -36.08 35.38 -50.75
C PRO A 1123 -35.77 33.99 -50.17
N SER A 1124 -35.94 32.95 -50.98
CA SER A 1124 -35.36 31.62 -50.71
C SER A 1124 -33.94 31.53 -51.27
N HIS A 1125 -33.03 30.84 -50.59
CA HIS A 1125 -31.61 30.74 -50.93
C HIS A 1125 -31.17 29.29 -51.17
N GLY A 1126 -30.15 29.11 -52.01
CA GLY A 1126 -29.49 27.83 -52.29
C GLY A 1126 -28.01 28.03 -52.54
N LEU A 1127 -27.17 27.43 -51.70
CA LEU A 1127 -25.73 27.72 -51.60
C LEU A 1127 -24.82 26.50 -51.67
N LEU A 1128 -23.61 26.71 -52.17
CA LEU A 1128 -22.50 25.75 -52.20
C LEU A 1128 -21.20 26.49 -51.88
N TYR A 1129 -20.44 26.01 -50.89
CA TYR A 1129 -19.17 26.60 -50.48
C TYR A 1129 -18.03 25.60 -50.33
N VAL A 1130 -16.81 26.10 -50.52
CA VAL A 1130 -15.56 25.42 -50.20
C VAL A 1130 -14.74 26.33 -49.29
N ARG A 1131 -14.27 25.77 -48.17
CA ARG A 1131 -13.40 26.45 -47.20
C ARG A 1131 -12.04 25.77 -47.15
N TYR A 1132 -11.00 26.56 -47.34
CA TYR A 1132 -9.63 26.21 -47.03
C TYR A 1132 -9.24 26.77 -45.66
N ALA A 1133 -8.50 25.99 -44.87
CA ALA A 1133 -8.01 26.37 -43.55
C ALA A 1133 -6.50 26.06 -43.45
N ALA A 1134 -5.67 27.10 -43.38
CA ALA A 1134 -4.24 27.00 -43.71
C ALA A 1134 -3.43 26.07 -42.77
N GLY A 1135 -3.69 26.12 -41.46
CA GLY A 1135 -3.06 25.21 -40.49
C GLY A 1135 -3.63 23.78 -40.49
N GLY A 1136 -4.74 23.55 -41.21
CA GLY A 1136 -5.58 22.36 -41.05
C GLY A 1136 -6.37 22.37 -39.75
N TRP A 1137 -7.51 21.68 -39.69
CA TRP A 1137 -8.35 21.55 -38.50
C TRP A 1137 -8.94 20.14 -38.44
N GLU A 1138 -8.50 19.32 -37.48
CA GLU A 1138 -8.99 17.95 -37.28
C GLU A 1138 -9.87 17.77 -36.04
N GLY A 1139 -10.13 18.85 -35.28
CA GLY A 1139 -11.00 18.86 -34.12
C GLY A 1139 -12.48 18.71 -34.46
N ASP A 1140 -13.36 19.13 -33.56
CA ASP A 1140 -14.79 19.06 -33.83
C ASP A 1140 -15.21 20.05 -34.93
N LEU A 1141 -16.15 19.63 -35.78
CA LEU A 1141 -16.80 20.51 -36.76
C LEU A 1141 -17.75 21.50 -36.09
N ASP A 1142 -18.03 22.59 -36.78
CA ASP A 1142 -18.96 23.62 -36.32
C ASP A 1142 -20.40 23.10 -36.30
N MET A 1143 -21.13 23.36 -35.20
CA MET A 1143 -22.50 22.87 -34.99
C MET A 1143 -23.39 24.04 -34.50
N PRO A 1144 -24.12 24.73 -35.40
CA PRO A 1144 -24.31 24.41 -36.81
C PRO A 1144 -23.10 24.74 -37.70
N PRO A 1145 -23.02 24.19 -38.93
CA PRO A 1145 -22.12 24.69 -39.96
C PRO A 1145 -22.25 26.20 -40.17
N GLN A 1146 -21.16 26.84 -40.61
CA GLN A 1146 -21.09 28.29 -40.80
C GLN A 1146 -20.83 28.62 -42.29
N PRO A 1147 -21.87 28.67 -43.16
CA PRO A 1147 -21.75 29.22 -44.51
C PRO A 1147 -21.47 30.73 -44.47
N LEU A 1148 -21.05 31.30 -45.59
CA LEU A 1148 -21.04 32.76 -45.76
C LEU A 1148 -22.48 33.27 -45.92
N ILE A 1149 -22.84 34.28 -45.14
CA ILE A 1149 -24.04 35.11 -45.37
C ILE A 1149 -23.63 36.19 -46.40
N PRO A 1150 -24.44 36.58 -47.40
CA PRO A 1150 -24.14 37.70 -48.29
C PRO A 1150 -23.91 39.01 -47.52
N TYR A 1151 -22.99 39.86 -47.97
CA TYR A 1151 -22.62 41.07 -47.22
C TYR A 1151 -23.77 42.07 -47.05
N ALA A 1152 -24.75 42.02 -47.96
CA ALA A 1152 -25.98 42.81 -47.87
C ALA A 1152 -26.86 42.45 -46.67
N ASP A 1153 -26.82 41.18 -46.24
CA ASP A 1153 -27.69 40.62 -45.20
C ASP A 1153 -27.02 40.55 -43.81
N PHE A 1154 -25.88 41.23 -43.66
CA PHE A 1154 -25.24 41.47 -42.36
C PHE A 1154 -26.16 42.31 -41.45
N LYS A 1155 -25.99 42.19 -40.13
CA LYS A 1155 -26.80 42.89 -39.10
C LYS A 1155 -26.21 44.26 -38.73
#